data_AF-A0A423TQV1-F1
#
_entry.id   AF-A0A423TQV1-F1
#
_cell.length_a   1.000
_cell.length_b   1.000
_cell.length_c   1.000
_cell.angle_alpha   90.00
_cell.angle_beta   90.00
_cell.angle_gamma   90.00
#
_symmetry.space_group_name_H-M   'P 1'
#
loop_
_entity.id
_entity.type
_entity.pdbx_description
1 polymer ?
#
loop_
_entity_poly.entity_id
_entity_poly.type
_entity_poly.pdbx_seq_one_letter_code
_entity_poly.pdbx_strand_id
1 'polypeptide(L)'
;MEPTQEEAKREVESTEEEKIEEGQEAAETMAGEEKQRETEVKGEEPKELTADKPKAEAPTTEEPTKEEAGEETPEKVQAEEPAPAKPEQQEAEEEEEGQNDNEEEEEEEEEVEDVFGALSTFSAEMFAALGSPAEPLPPEERQPRPLALNGHDPLHTTRLLQDLITYDDEEPDVTYGLGPLDNHGRLAAVSHLLAALVTTLDPQHLRRLATRVMSDSCLWVSRLFRYFDSTAYIHEDVREGVVRVCRMLLHTRYPKYAADGYEALYARPPVIYTSSTVRPGLPQHIAAMLGLGSGCVRVVPCNTVVGSPVAMDTAALDRMMAEDLAAQKKPLLVIANVGGGAVGGVDNVGRIQELCNTHEAWLHVEGHALAALTLPNAPNLPAKVADSMTLPLSLWLGIPSLPYVTLYKAYETSAVHAAGLTALSLHVRLSCLPLWTTLQTLGQTGVISRFQHAFELSQYLQQHLATLPRIRLFSPVPPEGTAVTIQDLVTKPVSTAQLLETVSGVGGIPLGQVVRRDLGSIPLELVQLDTAGLVLRWSPMEGPETYHITLAHVDHLIHSLHHQLDILNATVKQRKAFTELVSSASNLQLAEIPGWAGLGGVRYIPDIWLAQEVLADSAKEDINALNVHLVSQLKATDSAFSLGEAADGVNCVRFGMVTAETDISELLSLVISTGREIETSSKFLDQMTDIVRKGIEAATEDLKRENDERLWQEGILRHVPIVGSVYNWFSPPPPPGIKGRTLDLTAGVLESTENIYRYHMQIRHGTAPTRSETKLPPAPSVQTPVTPSASSPSHSRSSSTTSALAPGSTHSRQASDQPAVTPDPKTEQGVAPVAANGIMPSA
;
A
#
# COMPACT_ATOMS: atom_id res chain seq x y z
N MET A 1 60.03 12.58 11.37
CA MET A 1 60.98 13.48 10.68
C MET A 1 60.47 14.88 10.96
N GLU A 2 61.33 15.79 11.38
CA GLU A 2 60.95 17.20 11.57
C GLU A 2 61.24 17.95 10.26
N PRO A 3 60.37 18.85 9.79
CA PRO A 3 60.62 19.64 8.59
C PRO A 3 61.76 20.62 8.81
N THR A 4 62.54 20.92 7.78
CA THR A 4 63.66 21.86 7.90
C THR A 4 63.16 23.31 7.92
N GLN A 5 63.89 24.18 8.61
CA GLN A 5 63.54 25.62 8.80
C GLN A 5 63.43 26.44 7.50
N GLU A 6 63.70 25.82 6.35
CA GLU A 6 63.61 26.42 5.02
C GLU A 6 62.22 26.22 4.38
N GLU A 7 61.50 25.15 4.74
CA GLU A 7 60.11 24.93 4.30
C GLU A 7 59.15 25.88 5.05
N ALA A 8 59.28 25.95 6.38
CA ALA A 8 58.52 26.86 7.24
C ALA A 8 58.80 28.37 6.98
N LYS A 9 59.77 28.70 6.13
CA LYS A 9 59.97 30.06 5.61
C LYS A 9 59.16 30.33 4.35
N ARG A 10 59.08 29.36 3.43
CA ARG A 10 58.34 29.51 2.17
C ARG A 10 56.84 29.59 2.40
N GLU A 11 56.31 28.82 3.35
CA GLU A 11 54.89 28.92 3.75
C GLU A 11 54.55 30.31 4.31
N VAL A 12 55.47 30.96 5.02
CA VAL A 12 55.27 32.33 5.52
C VAL A 12 55.31 33.33 4.37
N GLU A 13 56.32 33.28 3.50
CA GLU A 13 56.44 34.17 2.34
C GLU A 13 55.22 34.08 1.41
N SER A 14 54.69 32.88 1.12
CA SER A 14 53.46 32.74 0.32
C SER A 14 52.22 33.35 1.00
N THR A 15 52.10 33.26 2.32
CA THR A 15 50.97 33.87 3.06
C THR A 15 51.11 35.38 3.32
N GLU A 16 52.23 36.00 2.93
CA GLU A 16 52.37 37.45 2.81
C GLU A 16 52.06 37.93 1.39
N GLU A 17 52.46 37.21 0.33
CA GLU A 17 52.10 37.55 -1.05
C GLU A 17 50.58 37.47 -1.29
N GLU A 18 49.92 36.39 -0.86
CA GLU A 18 48.46 36.18 -0.99
C GLU A 18 47.63 37.30 -0.33
N LYS A 19 48.10 37.85 0.80
CA LYS A 19 47.47 38.99 1.49
C LYS A 19 47.73 40.35 0.84
N ILE A 20 48.80 40.47 0.06
CA ILE A 20 49.06 41.67 -0.75
C ILE A 20 48.13 41.69 -1.96
N GLU A 21 47.78 40.53 -2.51
CA GLU A 21 46.81 40.38 -3.61
C GLU A 21 45.38 40.69 -3.16
N GLU A 22 44.88 40.07 -2.06
CA GLU A 22 43.58 40.44 -1.46
C GLU A 22 43.50 41.94 -1.12
N GLY A 23 44.60 42.52 -0.64
CA GLY A 23 44.70 43.94 -0.30
C GLY A 23 44.65 44.90 -1.50
N GLN A 24 44.95 44.42 -2.72
CA GLN A 24 44.84 45.22 -3.95
C GLN A 24 43.43 45.13 -4.56
N GLU A 25 42.81 43.94 -4.58
CA GLU A 25 41.45 43.76 -5.10
C GLU A 25 40.41 44.54 -4.26
N ALA A 26 40.61 44.60 -2.93
CA ALA A 26 39.83 45.44 -2.02
C ALA A 26 40.01 46.96 -2.25
N ALA A 27 41.12 47.39 -2.85
CA ALA A 27 41.38 48.79 -3.16
C ALA A 27 40.73 49.24 -4.49
N GLU A 28 40.77 48.38 -5.51
CA GLU A 28 40.11 48.67 -6.80
C GLU A 28 38.58 48.69 -6.70
N THR A 29 37.99 47.83 -5.84
CA THR A 29 36.54 47.83 -5.60
C THR A 29 36.05 49.12 -4.93
N MET A 30 36.74 49.64 -3.91
CA MET A 30 36.37 50.94 -3.31
C MET A 30 36.53 52.12 -4.29
N ALA A 31 37.55 52.10 -5.16
CA ALA A 31 37.72 53.10 -6.22
C ALA A 31 36.59 53.06 -7.28
N GLY A 32 35.88 51.94 -7.40
CA GLY A 32 34.68 51.80 -8.22
C GLY A 32 33.44 52.49 -7.61
N GLU A 33 33.16 52.27 -6.32
CA GLU A 33 31.99 52.84 -5.64
C GLU A 33 32.04 54.36 -5.52
N GLU A 34 33.21 54.93 -5.18
CA GLU A 34 33.36 56.38 -5.00
C GLU A 34 33.04 57.14 -6.30
N LYS A 35 33.35 56.53 -7.45
CA LYS A 35 33.12 57.08 -8.79
C LYS A 35 31.67 57.06 -9.25
N GLN A 36 30.79 56.26 -8.62
CA GLN A 36 29.34 56.30 -8.87
C GLN A 36 28.63 57.37 -8.02
N ARG A 37 29.18 57.74 -6.86
CA ARG A 37 28.57 58.72 -5.96
C ARG A 37 28.70 60.18 -6.43
N GLU A 38 29.70 60.51 -7.24
CA GLU A 38 29.82 61.86 -7.82
C GLU A 38 28.77 62.16 -8.92
N THR A 39 28.10 61.14 -9.48
CA THR A 39 27.17 61.31 -10.62
C THR A 39 25.72 61.66 -10.26
N GLU A 40 25.26 61.45 -9.02
CA GLU A 40 23.83 61.62 -8.66
C GLU A 40 23.47 62.98 -8.01
N VAL A 41 24.43 63.87 -7.72
CA VAL A 41 24.20 65.08 -6.90
C VAL A 41 24.28 66.40 -7.70
N LYS A 42 23.43 66.58 -8.71
CA LYS A 42 23.16 67.90 -9.35
C LYS A 42 21.71 68.07 -9.82
N GLY A 43 20.99 69.00 -9.18
CA GLY A 43 19.64 69.47 -9.56
C GLY A 43 18.51 68.81 -8.76
N GLU A 44 17.50 69.52 -8.27
CA GLU A 44 17.32 70.98 -8.19
C GLU A 44 16.37 71.37 -7.01
N GLU A 45 16.09 72.66 -6.81
CA GLU A 45 15.63 73.24 -5.53
C GLU A 45 14.10 73.25 -5.26
N PRO A 46 13.65 73.49 -3.99
CA PRO A 46 12.32 73.11 -3.50
C PRO A 46 11.28 74.24 -3.46
N LYS A 47 10.03 73.89 -3.11
CA LYS A 47 9.04 74.81 -2.52
C LYS A 47 8.27 74.22 -1.34
N GLU A 48 7.83 75.12 -0.46
CA GLU A 48 7.17 74.86 0.82
C GLU A 48 5.70 74.45 0.66
N LEU A 49 5.12 73.85 1.71
CA LEU A 49 3.90 74.41 2.31
C LEU A 49 3.75 73.97 3.79
N THR A 50 2.97 74.74 4.56
CA THR A 50 2.73 74.53 6.00
C THR A 50 1.32 73.96 6.30
N ALA A 51 1.07 73.59 7.57
CA ALA A 51 -0.11 72.85 8.02
C ALA A 51 -1.37 73.72 8.23
N ASP A 52 -2.56 73.09 8.19
CA ASP A 52 -3.45 72.97 9.38
C ASP A 52 -4.57 71.89 9.22
N LYS A 53 -5.48 71.81 10.19
CA LYS A 53 -6.66 70.92 10.41
C LYS A 53 -7.97 71.76 10.49
N PRO A 54 -9.19 71.20 10.76
CA PRO A 54 -9.87 69.97 10.28
C PRO A 54 -11.42 70.16 9.98
N LYS A 55 -12.15 69.04 9.74
CA LYS A 55 -13.60 68.75 10.03
C LYS A 55 -14.76 69.14 9.04
N ALA A 56 -15.79 68.26 9.07
CA ALA A 56 -17.26 68.47 8.99
C ALA A 56 -18.08 68.08 7.71
N GLU A 57 -18.81 66.95 7.84
CA GLU A 57 -20.24 66.63 7.50
C GLU A 57 -21.05 67.37 6.38
N ALA A 58 -21.45 66.63 5.33
CA ALA A 58 -22.82 66.22 4.86
C ALA A 58 -24.08 67.16 4.98
N PRO A 59 -25.27 66.82 4.39
CA PRO A 59 -25.66 66.36 3.03
C PRO A 59 -26.99 67.00 2.46
N THR A 60 -27.40 66.72 1.19
CA THR A 60 -28.81 66.72 0.63
C THR A 60 -28.81 66.27 -0.86
N THR A 61 -29.58 65.25 -1.31
CA THR A 61 -30.88 65.26 -2.09
C THR A 61 -30.89 66.02 -3.45
N GLU A 62 -31.65 65.66 -4.51
CA GLU A 62 -32.98 64.98 -4.61
C GLU A 62 -33.21 64.21 -5.96
N GLU A 63 -34.45 63.76 -6.25
CA GLU A 63 -34.90 62.75 -7.27
C GLU A 63 -35.88 63.38 -8.36
N PRO A 64 -36.78 62.72 -9.16
CA PRO A 64 -37.03 61.32 -9.63
C PRO A 64 -37.52 61.13 -11.13
N THR A 65 -38.10 59.92 -11.44
CA THR A 65 -38.94 59.43 -12.59
C THR A 65 -38.23 58.63 -13.71
N LYS A 66 -38.61 57.40 -14.14
CA LYS A 66 -39.89 56.64 -14.45
C LYS A 66 -40.45 56.89 -15.87
N GLU A 67 -40.96 55.95 -16.69
CA GLU A 67 -41.41 54.51 -16.60
C GLU A 67 -41.00 53.74 -17.92
N GLU A 68 -40.80 52.40 -17.97
CA GLU A 68 -41.74 51.30 -18.35
C GLU A 68 -42.64 51.52 -19.60
N ALA A 69 -42.96 50.55 -20.50
CA ALA A 69 -42.52 49.15 -20.76
C ALA A 69 -43.05 48.68 -22.17
N GLY A 70 -42.70 47.47 -22.66
CA GLY A 70 -43.34 46.85 -23.84
C GLY A 70 -42.66 45.57 -24.43
N GLU A 71 -43.44 44.53 -24.74
CA GLU A 71 -43.02 43.25 -25.37
C GLU A 71 -43.43 43.16 -26.85
N GLU A 72 -42.73 42.34 -27.67
CA GLU A 72 -43.34 41.34 -28.60
C GLU A 72 -42.28 40.46 -29.33
N THR A 73 -42.69 39.25 -29.77
CA THR A 73 -41.93 38.22 -30.54
C THR A 73 -42.95 37.36 -31.36
N PRO A 74 -42.62 36.41 -32.28
CA PRO A 74 -41.32 35.81 -32.69
C PRO A 74 -41.13 35.88 -34.25
N GLU A 75 -40.66 34.93 -35.10
CA GLU A 75 -40.26 33.50 -35.03
C GLU A 75 -39.41 33.03 -36.27
N LYS A 76 -38.41 32.15 -36.08
CA LYS A 76 -37.70 31.28 -37.07
C LYS A 76 -36.93 31.99 -38.24
N VAL A 77 -36.03 31.38 -39.04
CA VAL A 77 -35.74 29.97 -39.45
C VAL A 77 -34.21 29.64 -39.33
N GLN A 78 -33.79 28.41 -39.65
CA GLN A 78 -32.48 27.76 -39.41
C GLN A 78 -31.55 27.69 -40.66
N ALA A 79 -30.27 27.33 -40.41
CA ALA A 79 -29.30 26.65 -41.30
C ALA A 79 -28.76 27.44 -42.54
N GLU A 80 -27.66 27.08 -43.22
CA GLU A 80 -26.74 25.90 -43.14
C GLU A 80 -25.29 26.27 -43.58
N GLU A 81 -24.38 25.30 -43.70
CA GLU A 81 -22.96 25.48 -44.14
C GLU A 81 -22.78 25.83 -45.62
N PRO A 82 -21.55 26.22 -46.04
CA PRO A 82 -21.04 25.66 -47.30
C PRO A 82 -19.54 25.28 -47.32
N ALA A 83 -19.23 24.26 -48.12
CA ALA A 83 -17.89 23.89 -48.60
C ALA A 83 -17.93 23.72 -50.16
N PRO A 84 -16.87 23.32 -50.89
CA PRO A 84 -16.29 24.22 -51.88
C PRO A 84 -16.34 23.75 -53.35
N ALA A 85 -16.05 24.67 -54.29
CA ALA A 85 -15.80 24.33 -55.71
C ALA A 85 -14.81 25.28 -56.43
N LYS A 86 -13.88 24.69 -57.19
CA LYS A 86 -13.19 25.20 -58.40
C LYS A 86 -13.77 24.42 -59.62
N PRO A 87 -13.35 24.59 -60.90
CA PRO A 87 -12.36 25.51 -61.48
C PRO A 87 -12.87 26.31 -62.71
N GLU A 88 -11.98 27.07 -63.37
CA GLU A 88 -12.06 27.36 -64.81
C GLU A 88 -10.64 27.41 -65.41
N GLN A 89 -10.49 27.43 -66.75
CA GLN A 89 -9.23 27.13 -67.47
C GLN A 89 -8.97 28.15 -68.60
N GLN A 90 -7.69 28.36 -68.97
CA GLN A 90 -7.15 28.44 -70.36
C GLN A 90 -5.61 28.63 -70.31
N GLU A 91 -4.81 27.78 -70.96
CA GLU A 91 -4.30 27.90 -72.36
C GLU A 91 -3.43 29.17 -72.56
N ALA A 92 -2.10 29.17 -72.73
CA ALA A 92 -1.03 28.24 -73.21
C ALA A 92 -0.49 28.60 -74.61
N GLU A 93 0.79 28.98 -74.68
CA GLU A 93 1.65 29.05 -75.88
C GLU A 93 3.11 28.82 -75.43
N GLU A 94 3.92 28.17 -76.27
CA GLU A 94 5.33 27.81 -76.02
C GLU A 94 6.26 28.59 -76.97
N GLU A 95 7.49 28.93 -76.56
CA GLU A 95 8.71 28.72 -77.37
C GLU A 95 10.04 29.08 -76.65
N GLU A 96 11.01 28.16 -76.82
CA GLU A 96 12.49 28.21 -76.75
C GLU A 96 13.29 29.12 -75.77
N GLU A 97 13.98 28.42 -74.86
CA GLU A 97 15.42 28.50 -74.50
C GLU A 97 16.16 29.86 -74.36
N GLY A 98 16.67 30.10 -73.15
CA GLY A 98 17.74 31.05 -72.87
C GLY A 98 18.52 30.68 -71.61
N GLN A 99 19.50 29.77 -71.72
CA GLN A 99 20.40 29.44 -70.61
C GLN A 99 21.37 30.58 -70.32
N ASN A 100 21.40 31.05 -69.07
CA ASN A 100 22.64 31.18 -68.29
C ASN A 100 22.34 31.54 -66.83
N ASP A 101 22.87 30.70 -65.95
CA ASP A 101 23.22 30.88 -64.55
C ASP A 101 23.12 32.32 -64.01
N ASN A 102 22.31 32.48 -62.97
CA ASN A 102 22.49 33.52 -61.96
C ASN A 102 22.18 32.88 -60.60
N GLU A 103 22.98 33.17 -59.58
CA GLU A 103 22.89 32.54 -58.26
C GLU A 103 21.68 33.12 -57.51
N GLU A 104 20.65 32.29 -57.26
CA GLU A 104 19.57 32.63 -56.33
C GLU A 104 20.01 32.21 -54.92
N GLU A 105 20.05 33.18 -54.01
CA GLU A 105 20.32 32.94 -52.59
C GLU A 105 19.08 32.28 -51.98
N GLU A 106 19.13 30.96 -51.73
CA GLU A 106 18.12 30.27 -50.94
C GLU A 106 18.20 30.78 -49.49
N GLU A 107 17.39 31.80 -49.17
CA GLU A 107 17.05 32.13 -47.80
C GLU A 107 16.27 30.94 -47.21
N GLU A 108 16.99 30.01 -46.57
CA GLU A 108 16.40 28.98 -45.72
C GLU A 108 15.63 29.67 -44.58
N GLU A 109 14.32 29.86 -44.77
CA GLU A 109 13.40 30.15 -43.66
C GLU A 109 13.46 28.95 -42.70
N GLU A 110 14.29 29.05 -41.65
CA GLU A 110 14.28 28.09 -40.54
C GLU A 110 12.85 28.00 -40.00
N GLU A 111 12.13 26.91 -40.32
CA GLU A 111 10.86 26.59 -39.67
C GLU A 111 11.15 26.44 -38.18
N VAL A 112 10.83 27.47 -37.39
CA VAL A 112 11.01 27.49 -35.95
C VAL A 112 10.06 26.46 -35.35
N GLU A 113 10.55 25.23 -35.24
CA GLU A 113 9.83 24.07 -34.73
C GLU A 113 9.14 24.45 -33.41
N ASP A 114 7.81 24.38 -33.37
CA ASP A 114 7.05 24.71 -32.17
C ASP A 114 7.32 23.65 -31.11
N VAL A 115 8.33 23.91 -30.28
CA VAL A 115 8.76 23.04 -29.18
C VAL A 115 7.60 22.72 -28.24
N PHE A 116 6.61 23.60 -28.08
CA PHE A 116 5.43 23.32 -27.25
C PHE A 116 4.42 22.41 -27.97
N GLY A 117 4.20 22.63 -29.27
CA GLY A 117 3.41 21.76 -30.14
C GLY A 117 4.00 20.35 -30.23
N ALA A 118 5.30 20.23 -30.51
CA ALA A 118 6.05 18.97 -30.54
C ALA A 118 5.97 18.24 -29.19
N LEU A 119 6.14 18.96 -28.07
CA LEU A 119 6.04 18.39 -26.73
C LEU A 119 4.62 17.89 -26.42
N SER A 120 3.59 18.62 -26.86
CA SER A 120 2.19 18.23 -26.73
C SER A 120 1.96 16.89 -27.46
N THR A 121 2.37 16.80 -28.73
CA THR A 121 2.28 15.57 -29.55
C THR A 121 3.02 14.40 -28.91
N PHE A 122 4.30 14.58 -28.55
CA PHE A 122 5.09 13.54 -27.88
C PHE A 122 4.45 13.06 -26.57
N SER A 123 3.89 13.98 -25.77
CA SER A 123 3.18 13.61 -24.53
C SER A 123 1.91 12.80 -24.81
N ALA A 124 1.15 13.14 -25.86
CA ALA A 124 -0.05 12.44 -26.26
C ALA A 124 0.26 11.02 -26.78
N GLU A 125 1.28 10.87 -27.61
CA GLU A 125 1.79 9.56 -28.07
C GLU A 125 2.25 8.70 -26.90
N MET A 126 2.97 9.27 -25.94
CA MET A 126 3.43 8.56 -24.74
C MET A 126 2.29 8.10 -23.83
N PHE A 127 1.26 8.93 -23.61
CA PHE A 127 0.05 8.53 -22.89
C PHE A 127 -0.72 7.44 -23.64
N ALA A 128 -0.80 7.50 -24.98
CA ALA A 128 -1.46 6.48 -25.79
C ALA A 128 -0.72 5.13 -25.75
N ALA A 129 0.62 5.14 -25.85
CA ALA A 129 1.43 3.93 -25.77
C ALA A 129 1.29 3.21 -24.42
N LEU A 130 1.48 3.95 -23.32
CA LEU A 130 1.36 3.43 -21.94
C LEU A 130 -0.07 3.01 -21.59
N GLY A 131 -1.09 3.58 -22.23
CA GLY A 131 -2.50 3.24 -22.00
C GLY A 131 -2.98 1.95 -22.66
N SER A 132 -2.17 1.34 -23.53
CA SER A 132 -2.50 0.07 -24.19
C SER A 132 -1.83 -1.12 -23.46
N PRO A 133 -2.57 -2.17 -23.04
CA PRO A 133 -1.94 -3.40 -22.57
C PRO A 133 -1.41 -4.19 -23.76
N ALA A 134 -0.13 -4.58 -23.72
CA ALA A 134 0.55 -5.32 -24.78
C ALA A 134 1.28 -6.53 -24.18
N GLU A 135 1.45 -7.61 -24.96
CA GLU A 135 1.85 -8.95 -24.50
C GLU A 135 3.05 -8.95 -23.52
N PRO A 136 3.03 -9.76 -22.44
CA PRO A 136 4.07 -9.71 -21.42
C PRO A 136 5.45 -10.10 -21.97
N LEU A 137 6.49 -9.34 -21.62
CA LEU A 137 7.86 -9.67 -22.00
C LEU A 137 8.32 -11.00 -21.36
N PRO A 138 9.34 -11.67 -21.95
CA PRO A 138 9.91 -12.88 -21.37
C PRO A 138 10.30 -12.67 -19.90
N PRO A 139 10.02 -13.62 -19.00
CA PRO A 139 10.27 -13.44 -17.56
C PRO A 139 11.76 -13.26 -17.23
N GLU A 140 12.67 -13.64 -18.14
CA GLU A 140 14.08 -13.32 -17.99
C GLU A 140 14.35 -11.82 -18.07
N GLU A 141 13.64 -11.07 -18.94
CA GLU A 141 13.86 -9.63 -19.21
C GLU A 141 13.32 -8.72 -18.11
N ARG A 142 12.24 -9.13 -17.44
CA ARG A 142 11.68 -8.43 -16.27
C ARG A 142 12.59 -8.44 -15.04
N GLN A 143 13.38 -9.49 -14.86
CA GLN A 143 14.20 -9.66 -13.66
C GLN A 143 15.29 -8.59 -13.53
N PRO A 144 15.59 -8.13 -12.29
CA PRO A 144 16.62 -7.12 -12.05
C PRO A 144 18.00 -7.63 -12.46
N ARG A 145 18.59 -6.95 -13.45
CA ARG A 145 19.87 -7.32 -14.10
C ARG A 145 20.92 -6.23 -13.90
N PRO A 146 22.23 -6.57 -13.96
CA PRO A 146 23.27 -5.58 -14.16
C PRO A 146 23.04 -4.78 -15.45
N LEU A 147 23.42 -3.50 -15.48
CA LEU A 147 23.34 -2.66 -16.67
C LEU A 147 24.14 -3.30 -17.83
N ALA A 148 23.52 -3.38 -19.00
CA ALA A 148 24.13 -3.96 -20.19
C ALA A 148 25.35 -3.15 -20.67
N LEU A 149 26.31 -3.84 -21.30
CA LEU A 149 27.52 -3.22 -21.88
C LEU A 149 27.20 -2.33 -23.10
N ASN A 150 26.07 -2.58 -23.76
CA ASN A 150 25.58 -1.82 -24.91
C ASN A 150 24.25 -1.14 -24.52
N GLY A 151 23.98 0.04 -25.09
CA GLY A 151 22.67 0.68 -24.97
C GLY A 151 21.58 -0.12 -25.67
N HIS A 152 20.36 -0.05 -25.14
CA HIS A 152 19.15 -0.56 -25.77
C HIS A 152 18.46 0.55 -26.59
N ASP A 153 17.60 0.16 -27.51
CA ASP A 153 16.76 1.10 -28.26
C ASP A 153 15.72 1.80 -27.33
N PRO A 154 15.39 3.09 -27.56
CA PRO A 154 14.39 3.79 -26.75
C PRO A 154 13.01 3.12 -26.76
N LEU A 155 12.58 2.53 -27.87
CA LEU A 155 11.28 1.84 -27.95
C LEU A 155 11.27 0.59 -27.07
N HIS A 156 12.37 -0.18 -27.05
CA HIS A 156 12.53 -1.32 -26.13
C HIS A 156 12.57 -0.87 -24.66
N THR A 157 13.21 0.27 -24.36
CA THR A 157 13.25 0.83 -23.00
C THR A 157 11.85 1.26 -22.53
N THR A 158 11.08 1.92 -23.39
CA THR A 158 9.66 2.25 -23.13
C THR A 158 8.80 1.00 -22.99
N ARG A 159 9.04 -0.04 -23.80
CA ARG A 159 8.32 -1.32 -23.74
C ARG A 159 8.58 -2.06 -22.43
N LEU A 160 9.81 -2.06 -21.93
CA LEU A 160 10.16 -2.63 -20.63
C LEU A 160 9.54 -1.84 -19.48
N LEU A 161 9.53 -0.50 -19.55
CA LEU A 161 8.86 0.34 -18.55
C LEU A 161 7.34 0.08 -18.51
N GLN A 162 6.70 -0.09 -19.65
CA GLN A 162 5.29 -0.49 -19.76
C GLN A 162 5.04 -1.87 -19.14
N ASP A 163 5.90 -2.86 -19.43
CA ASP A 163 5.79 -4.22 -18.87
C ASP A 163 5.88 -4.20 -17.33
N LEU A 164 6.84 -3.45 -16.78
CA LEU A 164 7.03 -3.23 -15.34
C LEU A 164 5.94 -2.37 -14.67
N ILE A 165 5.07 -1.71 -15.44
CA ILE A 165 3.88 -1.00 -14.94
C ILE A 165 2.63 -1.91 -14.98
N THR A 166 2.59 -2.89 -15.89
CA THR A 166 1.43 -3.75 -16.11
C THR A 166 1.50 -5.09 -15.39
N TYR A 167 2.69 -5.67 -15.18
CA TYR A 167 2.85 -7.02 -14.62
C TYR A 167 3.71 -7.01 -13.35
N ASP A 168 3.25 -7.69 -12.31
CA ASP A 168 4.04 -8.03 -11.13
C ASP A 168 4.49 -9.50 -11.22
N ASP A 169 5.71 -9.80 -10.79
CA ASP A 169 6.23 -11.17 -10.75
C ASP A 169 5.69 -11.96 -9.52
N GLU A 170 5.16 -11.28 -8.49
CA GLU A 170 4.46 -11.93 -7.35
C GLU A 170 2.96 -12.22 -7.65
N GLU A 171 2.28 -11.41 -8.46
CA GLU A 171 0.86 -11.60 -8.86
C GLU A 171 0.68 -11.70 -10.40
N PRO A 172 1.23 -12.74 -11.09
CA PRO A 172 1.27 -12.79 -12.56
C PRO A 172 -0.09 -12.94 -13.26
N ASP A 173 -1.15 -13.29 -12.54
CA ASP A 173 -2.54 -13.32 -13.03
C ASP A 173 -3.23 -11.94 -12.94
N VAL A 174 -2.58 -10.94 -12.36
CA VAL A 174 -3.11 -9.58 -12.15
C VAL A 174 -2.42 -8.59 -13.09
N THR A 175 -3.21 -7.86 -13.87
CA THR A 175 -2.71 -6.75 -14.69
C THR A 175 -2.98 -5.41 -14.03
N TYR A 176 -1.94 -4.61 -13.85
CA TYR A 176 -1.99 -3.25 -13.36
C TYR A 176 -1.99 -2.23 -14.52
N GLY A 177 -2.29 -0.98 -14.21
CA GLY A 177 -2.34 0.10 -15.19
C GLY A 177 -2.38 1.48 -14.54
N LEU A 178 -2.03 2.50 -15.31
CA LEU A 178 -2.07 3.89 -14.85
C LEU A 178 -3.53 4.36 -14.72
N GLY A 179 -3.86 4.96 -13.57
CA GLY A 179 -5.18 5.57 -13.37
C GLY A 179 -5.42 6.75 -14.34
N PRO A 180 -6.67 7.00 -14.74
CA PRO A 180 -7.00 8.09 -15.65
C PRO A 180 -6.65 9.45 -15.03
N LEU A 181 -5.96 10.29 -15.81
CA LEU A 181 -5.67 11.68 -15.45
C LEU A 181 -6.76 12.62 -15.98
N ASP A 182 -7.07 13.67 -15.24
CA ASP A 182 -7.87 14.77 -15.75
C ASP A 182 -7.03 15.79 -16.54
N ASN A 183 -7.65 16.89 -16.99
CA ASN A 183 -6.94 17.95 -17.70
C ASN A 183 -5.83 18.58 -16.85
N HIS A 184 -6.03 18.70 -15.52
CA HIS A 184 -5.05 19.31 -14.62
C HIS A 184 -3.93 18.33 -14.24
N GLY A 185 -4.24 17.04 -14.09
CA GLY A 185 -3.24 15.96 -13.95
C GLY A 185 -2.38 15.79 -15.20
N ARG A 186 -2.97 15.83 -16.40
CA ARG A 186 -2.21 15.91 -17.66
C ARG A 186 -1.32 17.14 -17.70
N LEU A 187 -1.86 18.32 -17.35
CA LEU A 187 -1.07 19.56 -17.30
C LEU A 187 0.07 19.48 -16.28
N ALA A 188 -0.15 18.90 -15.10
CA ALA A 188 0.88 18.71 -14.08
C ALA A 188 2.00 17.76 -14.57
N ALA A 189 1.65 16.67 -15.25
CA ALA A 189 2.61 15.76 -15.87
C ALA A 189 3.43 16.45 -16.98
N VAL A 190 2.78 17.17 -17.90
CA VAL A 190 3.47 17.98 -18.92
C VAL A 190 4.32 19.09 -18.28
N SER A 191 3.89 19.65 -17.14
CA SER A 191 4.66 20.65 -16.40
C SER A 191 5.93 20.10 -15.76
N HIS A 192 6.00 18.80 -15.43
CA HIS A 192 7.25 18.15 -15.02
C HIS A 192 8.22 18.01 -16.19
N LEU A 193 7.72 17.67 -17.37
CA LEU A 193 8.52 17.58 -18.59
C LEU A 193 9.04 18.97 -19.02
N LEU A 194 8.18 19.99 -18.96
CA LEU A 194 8.57 21.40 -19.11
C LEU A 194 9.59 21.85 -18.05
N ALA A 195 9.44 21.42 -16.78
CA ALA A 195 10.39 21.74 -15.72
C ALA A 195 11.77 21.08 -15.93
N ALA A 196 11.86 20.02 -16.73
CA ALA A 196 13.13 19.48 -17.21
C ALA A 196 13.68 20.32 -18.37
N LEU A 197 12.88 20.60 -19.41
CA LEU A 197 13.30 21.44 -20.55
C LEU A 197 13.75 22.84 -20.14
N VAL A 198 13.07 23.47 -19.18
CA VAL A 198 13.43 24.79 -18.62
C VAL A 198 14.84 24.81 -18.01
N THR A 199 15.46 23.66 -17.69
CA THR A 199 16.84 23.61 -17.20
C THR A 199 17.90 23.89 -18.28
N THR A 200 17.55 23.87 -19.57
CA THR A 200 18.47 24.21 -20.67
C THR A 200 18.61 25.72 -20.92
N LEU A 201 17.75 26.54 -20.30
CA LEU A 201 17.79 28.00 -20.42
C LEU A 201 19.06 28.59 -19.79
N ASP A 202 19.47 29.77 -20.28
CA ASP A 202 20.53 30.57 -19.67
C ASP A 202 20.33 30.70 -18.13
N PRO A 203 21.38 30.50 -17.30
CA PRO A 203 21.25 30.55 -15.84
C PRO A 203 20.67 31.85 -15.27
N GLN A 204 20.81 33.00 -15.95
CA GLN A 204 20.17 34.25 -15.50
C GLN A 204 18.70 34.32 -15.88
N HIS A 205 18.30 33.78 -17.03
CA HIS A 205 16.91 33.61 -17.42
C HIS A 205 16.22 32.62 -16.48
N LEU A 206 16.79 31.42 -16.32
CA LEU A 206 16.30 30.38 -15.41
C LEU A 206 16.13 30.90 -13.99
N ARG A 207 17.10 31.67 -13.46
CA ARG A 207 16.99 32.30 -12.13
C ARG A 207 15.83 33.30 -12.05
N ARG A 208 15.62 34.13 -13.09
CA ARG A 208 14.50 35.10 -13.15
C ARG A 208 13.15 34.39 -13.20
N LEU A 209 13.01 33.40 -14.07
CA LEU A 209 11.80 32.58 -14.21
C LEU A 209 11.49 31.82 -12.91
N ALA A 210 12.47 31.09 -12.35
CA ALA A 210 12.30 30.31 -11.13
C ALA A 210 11.91 31.19 -9.92
N THR A 211 12.54 32.36 -9.78
CA THR A 211 12.20 33.33 -8.71
C THR A 211 10.78 33.85 -8.88
N ARG A 212 10.35 34.14 -10.11
CA ARG A 212 8.99 34.61 -10.40
C ARG A 212 7.93 33.53 -10.10
N VAL A 213 8.11 32.32 -10.64
CA VAL A 213 7.21 31.17 -10.44
C VAL A 213 7.10 30.83 -8.95
N MET A 214 8.22 30.77 -8.23
CA MET A 214 8.23 30.54 -6.79
C MET A 214 7.50 31.64 -6.02
N SER A 215 7.78 32.92 -6.31
CA SER A 215 7.16 34.06 -5.62
C SER A 215 5.63 34.10 -5.82
N ASP A 216 5.16 33.85 -7.05
CA ASP A 216 3.74 33.76 -7.37
C ASP A 216 3.06 32.59 -6.63
N SER A 217 3.62 31.38 -6.70
CA SER A 217 3.09 30.22 -5.98
C SER A 217 3.04 30.45 -4.45
N CYS A 218 4.09 31.03 -3.87
CA CYS A 218 4.13 31.39 -2.45
C CYS A 218 3.00 32.39 -2.10
N LEU A 219 2.83 33.44 -2.91
CA LEU A 219 1.82 34.48 -2.70
C LEU A 219 0.40 33.94 -2.84
N TRP A 220 0.14 33.09 -3.85
CA TRP A 220 -1.17 32.52 -4.12
C TRP A 220 -1.61 31.54 -3.03
N VAL A 221 -0.75 30.59 -2.63
CA VAL A 221 -1.09 29.64 -1.56
C VAL A 221 -1.28 30.37 -0.22
N SER A 222 -0.41 31.33 0.12
CA SER A 222 -0.54 32.10 1.37
C SER A 222 -1.83 32.93 1.41
N ARG A 223 -2.28 33.47 0.27
CA ARG A 223 -3.58 34.19 0.18
C ARG A 223 -4.78 33.25 0.19
N LEU A 224 -4.72 32.14 -0.54
CA LEU A 224 -5.79 31.12 -0.62
C LEU A 224 -6.15 30.57 0.77
N PHE A 225 -5.14 30.26 1.58
CA PHE A 225 -5.30 29.79 2.96
C PHE A 225 -5.43 30.94 4.00
N ARG A 226 -5.51 32.20 3.54
CA ARG A 226 -5.64 33.43 4.34
C ARG A 226 -4.56 33.57 5.43
N TYR A 227 -3.33 33.14 5.13
CA TYR A 227 -2.20 33.12 6.06
C TYR A 227 -1.14 34.12 5.60
N PHE A 228 -1.49 35.41 5.66
CA PHE A 228 -0.77 36.49 4.96
C PHE A 228 0.64 36.77 5.50
N ASP A 229 0.85 36.66 6.81
CA ASP A 229 2.13 36.91 7.48
C ASP A 229 3.07 35.68 7.40
N SER A 230 3.17 35.06 6.22
CA SER A 230 3.88 33.80 6.04
C SER A 230 4.64 33.69 4.72
N THR A 231 5.55 32.72 4.71
CA THR A 231 6.34 32.28 3.56
C THR A 231 6.06 30.81 3.31
N ALA A 232 6.04 30.41 2.04
CA ALA A 232 5.89 29.01 1.64
C ALA A 232 7.25 28.38 1.34
N TYR A 233 7.39 27.09 1.67
CA TYR A 233 8.45 26.22 1.20
C TYR A 233 7.80 25.07 0.42
N ILE A 234 8.34 24.73 -0.76
CA ILE A 234 7.76 23.77 -1.71
C ILE A 234 8.73 22.58 -1.84
N HIS A 235 8.23 21.37 -1.63
CA HIS A 235 9.06 20.17 -1.42
C HIS A 235 8.37 18.87 -1.90
N GLU A 236 9.18 17.85 -2.23
CA GLU A 236 8.67 16.58 -2.80
C GLU A 236 8.33 15.52 -1.73
N ASP A 237 9.01 15.51 -0.57
CA ASP A 237 8.66 14.65 0.57
C ASP A 237 7.84 15.44 1.59
N VAL A 238 6.60 15.02 1.86
CA VAL A 238 5.69 15.61 2.85
C VAL A 238 6.31 15.82 4.24
N ARG A 239 7.35 15.05 4.60
CA ARG A 239 8.05 15.12 5.89
C ARG A 239 9.15 16.20 5.92
N GLU A 240 9.67 16.61 4.76
CA GLU A 240 10.80 17.54 4.71
C GLU A 240 10.44 18.92 5.28
N GLY A 241 9.26 19.45 4.96
CA GLY A 241 8.83 20.78 5.40
C GLY A 241 8.88 20.98 6.92
N VAL A 242 8.37 20.02 7.70
CA VAL A 242 8.43 20.09 9.18
C VAL A 242 9.86 19.88 9.72
N VAL A 243 10.68 19.06 9.07
CA VAL A 243 12.12 18.94 9.39
C VAL A 243 12.85 20.26 9.18
N ARG A 244 12.57 20.96 8.07
CA ARG A 244 13.16 22.26 7.74
C ARG A 244 12.71 23.35 8.73
N VAL A 245 11.44 23.38 9.11
CA VAL A 245 10.92 24.25 10.20
C VAL A 245 11.63 23.93 11.52
N CYS A 246 11.77 22.65 11.90
CA CYS A 246 12.51 22.28 13.11
C CYS A 246 13.96 22.77 13.09
N ARG A 247 14.64 22.66 11.93
CA ARG A 247 16.02 23.14 11.76
C ARG A 247 16.13 24.67 11.90
N MET A 248 15.20 25.43 11.31
CA MET A 248 15.08 26.89 11.53
C MET A 248 14.98 27.23 13.02
N LEU A 249 14.13 26.50 13.75
CA LEU A 249 13.96 26.71 15.19
C LEU A 249 15.21 26.35 16.00
N LEU A 250 16.01 25.36 15.58
CA LEU A 250 17.31 25.11 16.20
C LEU A 250 18.26 26.30 16.04
N HIS A 251 18.38 26.88 14.83
CA HIS A 251 19.20 28.08 14.62
C HIS A 251 18.73 29.28 15.47
N THR A 252 17.43 29.62 15.44
CA THR A 252 16.91 30.77 16.21
C THR A 252 16.90 30.55 17.74
N ARG A 253 16.68 29.31 18.22
CA ARG A 253 16.59 29.03 19.68
C ARG A 253 17.91 28.61 20.32
N TYR A 254 18.96 28.34 19.53
CA TYR A 254 20.31 28.02 19.99
C TYR A 254 21.32 28.82 19.15
N PRO A 255 21.67 30.07 19.54
CA PRO A 255 22.51 30.95 18.72
C PRO A 255 23.88 30.38 18.31
N LYS A 256 24.39 29.41 19.09
CA LYS A 256 25.63 28.69 18.83
C LYS A 256 25.51 27.53 17.85
N TYR A 257 24.31 27.05 17.54
CA TYR A 257 24.08 25.84 16.72
C TYR A 257 24.62 25.96 15.29
N ALA A 258 24.77 27.19 14.78
CA ALA A 258 25.41 27.44 13.48
C ALA A 258 26.94 27.25 13.46
N ALA A 259 27.61 27.21 14.63
CA ALA A 259 29.07 27.09 14.75
C ALA A 259 29.50 25.84 15.55
N ASP A 260 28.94 25.65 16.75
CA ASP A 260 29.23 24.53 17.65
C ASP A 260 28.41 23.26 17.27
N GLY A 261 27.50 23.37 16.30
CA GLY A 261 26.66 22.26 15.82
C GLY A 261 25.88 21.58 16.94
N TYR A 262 25.96 20.23 16.99
CA TYR A 262 25.28 19.42 18.01
C TYR A 262 25.70 19.76 19.45
N GLU A 263 26.93 20.23 19.69
CA GLU A 263 27.41 20.55 21.05
C GLU A 263 26.58 21.67 21.70
N ALA A 264 26.07 22.61 20.90
CA ALA A 264 25.16 23.67 21.36
C ALA A 264 23.85 23.14 21.98
N LEU A 265 23.46 21.90 21.67
CA LEU A 265 22.23 21.27 22.16
C LEU A 265 22.43 20.50 23.47
N TYR A 266 23.66 20.05 23.76
CA TYR A 266 23.93 19.12 24.87
C TYR A 266 23.55 19.69 26.25
N ALA A 267 23.79 20.99 26.47
CA ALA A 267 23.52 21.65 27.74
C ALA A 267 22.02 21.77 28.08
N ARG A 268 21.14 21.82 27.06
CA ARG A 268 19.67 21.88 27.19
C ARG A 268 19.02 21.24 25.97
N PRO A 269 18.81 19.91 25.95
CA PRO A 269 18.33 19.22 24.76
C PRO A 269 16.97 19.74 24.26
N PRO A 270 16.76 19.89 22.93
CA PRO A 270 15.46 20.24 22.37
C PRO A 270 14.45 19.10 22.55
N VAL A 271 13.18 19.43 22.74
CA VAL A 271 12.08 18.46 22.74
C VAL A 271 11.00 18.87 21.73
N ILE A 272 10.68 17.94 20.85
CA ILE A 272 9.58 18.02 19.88
C ILE A 272 8.47 17.08 20.38
N TYR A 273 7.23 17.55 20.38
CA TYR A 273 6.06 16.78 20.81
C TYR A 273 5.17 16.46 19.61
N THR A 274 4.65 15.25 19.51
CA THR A 274 3.79 14.84 18.38
C THR A 274 2.55 14.10 18.88
N SER A 275 1.37 14.39 18.34
CA SER A 275 0.16 13.59 18.63
C SER A 275 0.38 12.13 18.20
N SER A 276 -0.20 11.16 18.90
CA SER A 276 -0.15 9.74 18.48
C SER A 276 -0.92 9.43 17.19
N THR A 277 -1.64 10.40 16.62
CA THR A 277 -2.40 10.28 15.36
C THR A 277 -1.75 10.99 14.15
N VAL A 278 -0.56 11.55 14.35
CA VAL A 278 0.34 12.06 13.30
C VAL A 278 0.85 10.91 12.41
N ARG A 279 1.31 11.22 11.18
CA ARG A 279 1.78 10.22 10.20
C ARG A 279 2.80 9.22 10.80
N PRO A 280 2.64 7.90 10.55
CA PRO A 280 3.56 6.89 11.09
C PRO A 280 4.99 7.11 10.61
N GLY A 281 5.96 6.83 11.49
CA GLY A 281 7.39 7.02 11.20
C GLY A 281 7.87 8.48 11.24
N LEU A 282 6.98 9.49 11.33
CA LEU A 282 7.41 10.90 11.37
C LEU A 282 8.31 11.23 12.58
N PRO A 283 8.03 10.77 13.82
CA PRO A 283 8.91 11.03 14.96
C PRO A 283 10.35 10.51 14.76
N GLN A 284 10.48 9.30 14.21
CA GLN A 284 11.76 8.67 13.90
C GLN A 284 12.49 9.40 12.76
N HIS A 285 11.78 9.80 11.72
CA HIS A 285 12.32 10.56 10.60
C HIS A 285 12.82 11.96 11.03
N ILE A 286 12.06 12.68 11.85
CA ILE A 286 12.47 13.99 12.39
C ILE A 286 13.73 13.85 13.25
N ALA A 287 13.80 12.83 14.12
CA ALA A 287 14.98 12.56 14.93
C ALA A 287 16.22 12.31 14.05
N ALA A 288 16.11 11.41 13.05
CA ALA A 288 17.19 11.06 12.14
C ALA A 288 17.67 12.27 11.29
N MET A 289 16.75 13.00 10.65
CA MET A 289 17.08 14.11 9.74
C MET A 289 17.61 15.39 10.43
N LEU A 290 17.58 15.42 11.78
CA LEU A 290 18.15 16.47 12.61
C LEU A 290 19.33 16.00 13.47
N GLY A 291 19.73 14.72 13.40
CA GLY A 291 20.77 14.15 14.25
C GLY A 291 20.42 14.14 15.75
N LEU A 292 19.13 14.13 16.08
CA LEU A 292 18.64 14.14 17.46
C LEU A 292 18.44 12.72 17.99
N GLY A 293 18.75 12.50 19.27
CA GLY A 293 18.42 11.24 19.94
C GLY A 293 16.91 11.03 20.06
N SER A 294 16.45 9.78 20.12
CA SER A 294 15.03 9.44 20.21
C SER A 294 14.29 10.10 21.40
N GLY A 295 14.99 10.32 22.52
CA GLY A 295 14.45 11.05 23.68
C GLY A 295 14.18 12.54 23.47
N CYS A 296 14.52 13.10 22.30
CA CYS A 296 14.21 14.47 21.88
C CYS A 296 12.87 14.57 21.12
N VAL A 297 12.20 13.45 20.80
CA VAL A 297 10.86 13.47 20.19
C VAL A 297 9.91 12.63 21.05
N ARG A 298 8.95 13.28 21.73
CA ARG A 298 7.97 12.62 22.61
C ARG A 298 6.61 12.52 21.92
N VAL A 299 6.11 11.30 21.77
CA VAL A 299 4.72 11.06 21.36
C VAL A 299 3.79 11.34 22.54
N VAL A 300 2.77 12.17 22.33
CA VAL A 300 1.73 12.52 23.31
C VAL A 300 0.52 11.63 23.05
N PRO A 301 -0.06 10.97 24.07
CA PRO A 301 -1.20 10.09 23.88
C PRO A 301 -2.48 10.86 23.52
N CYS A 302 -3.40 10.19 22.83
CA CYS A 302 -4.78 10.65 22.68
C CYS A 302 -5.56 10.54 24.01
N ASN A 303 -6.57 11.38 24.15
CA ASN A 303 -7.53 11.34 25.24
C ASN A 303 -8.38 10.04 25.18
N THR A 304 -8.56 9.37 26.32
CA THR A 304 -9.35 8.13 26.43
C THR A 304 -10.78 8.35 26.93
N VAL A 305 -11.15 9.61 27.25
CA VAL A 305 -12.50 9.97 27.72
C VAL A 305 -13.52 9.94 26.58
N VAL A 306 -14.74 9.48 26.90
CA VAL A 306 -15.88 9.42 25.98
C VAL A 306 -16.19 10.81 25.41
N GLY A 307 -15.86 11.02 24.14
CA GLY A 307 -16.11 12.27 23.42
C GLY A 307 -15.23 12.43 22.17
N SER A 308 -13.92 12.23 22.31
CA SER A 308 -12.98 12.22 21.17
C SER A 308 -11.78 11.31 21.46
N PRO A 309 -11.84 10.02 21.08
CA PRO A 309 -10.77 9.04 21.36
C PRO A 309 -9.53 9.18 20.45
N VAL A 310 -9.44 10.26 19.66
CA VAL A 310 -8.45 10.47 18.59
C VAL A 310 -7.70 11.80 18.75
N ALA A 311 -8.20 12.71 19.59
CA ALA A 311 -7.56 13.99 19.89
C ALA A 311 -6.50 13.87 20.99
N MET A 312 -5.38 14.60 20.87
CA MET A 312 -4.28 14.68 21.83
C MET A 312 -4.77 15.06 23.25
N ASP A 313 -4.28 14.36 24.27
CA ASP A 313 -4.48 14.77 25.66
C ASP A 313 -3.61 16.00 25.99
N THR A 314 -4.23 17.18 25.93
CA THR A 314 -3.58 18.45 26.27
C THR A 314 -3.12 18.55 27.73
N ALA A 315 -3.68 17.77 28.66
CA ALA A 315 -3.23 17.70 30.04
C ALA A 315 -2.04 16.73 30.23
N ALA A 316 -1.88 15.74 29.34
CA ALA A 316 -0.63 14.99 29.20
C ALA A 316 0.46 15.86 28.58
N LEU A 317 0.17 16.61 27.50
CA LEU A 317 1.11 17.55 26.88
C LEU A 317 1.68 18.54 27.90
N ASP A 318 0.82 19.25 28.64
CA ASP A 318 1.23 20.24 29.65
C ASP A 318 2.15 19.63 30.73
N ARG A 319 1.78 18.44 31.23
CA ARG A 319 2.60 17.68 32.19
C ARG A 319 3.96 17.30 31.61
N MET A 320 3.98 16.79 30.38
CA MET A 320 5.22 16.37 29.69
C MET A 320 6.15 17.56 29.43
N MET A 321 5.62 18.72 29.06
CA MET A 321 6.38 19.96 28.89
C MET A 321 6.96 20.47 30.21
N ALA A 322 6.18 20.43 31.29
CA ALA A 322 6.64 20.80 32.63
C ALA A 322 7.72 19.84 33.18
N GLU A 323 7.57 18.52 32.96
CA GLU A 323 8.60 17.51 33.28
C GLU A 323 9.92 17.78 32.55
N ASP A 324 9.86 18.05 31.24
CA ASP A 324 11.06 18.27 30.43
C ASP A 324 11.76 19.60 30.76
N LEU A 325 11.00 20.65 31.08
CA LEU A 325 11.54 21.91 31.60
C LEU A 325 12.23 21.72 32.96
N ALA A 326 11.64 20.93 33.87
CA ALA A 326 12.27 20.58 35.15
C ALA A 326 13.57 19.79 34.93
N ALA A 327 13.60 18.90 33.92
CA ALA A 327 14.76 18.15 33.47
C ALA A 327 15.78 18.98 32.63
N GLN A 328 15.71 20.32 32.67
CA GLN A 328 16.56 21.28 31.96
C GLN A 328 16.53 21.22 30.41
N LYS A 329 15.68 20.38 29.83
CA LYS A 329 15.44 20.38 28.37
C LYS A 329 14.72 21.66 27.95
N LYS A 330 14.48 21.81 26.65
CA LYS A 330 13.82 22.98 26.06
C LYS A 330 12.74 22.54 25.06
N PRO A 331 11.44 22.72 25.37
CA PRO A 331 10.38 22.60 24.38
C PRO A 331 10.71 23.43 23.12
N LEU A 332 10.61 22.81 21.95
CA LEU A 332 10.95 23.42 20.67
C LEU A 332 9.70 23.60 19.80
N LEU A 333 8.96 22.51 19.59
CA LEU A 333 7.83 22.45 18.65
C LEU A 333 6.81 21.38 19.08
N VAL A 334 5.53 21.63 18.82
CA VAL A 334 4.43 20.66 18.93
C VAL A 334 3.83 20.45 17.54
N ILE A 335 3.65 19.18 17.13
CA ILE A 335 2.90 18.76 15.95
C ILE A 335 1.51 18.30 16.39
N ALA A 336 0.49 19.06 15.99
CA ALA A 336 -0.92 18.75 16.23
C ALA A 336 -1.62 18.29 14.93
N ASN A 337 -2.51 17.32 15.06
CA ASN A 337 -3.27 16.70 13.99
C ASN A 337 -4.63 17.40 13.80
N VAL A 338 -5.00 17.72 12.56
CA VAL A 338 -6.13 18.59 12.21
C VAL A 338 -6.92 17.97 11.06
N GLY A 339 -7.69 16.92 11.36
CA GLY A 339 -8.43 16.15 10.35
C GLY A 339 -7.55 15.12 9.63
N GLY A 340 -6.55 14.57 10.33
CA GLY A 340 -5.64 13.55 9.80
C GLY A 340 -5.66 12.25 10.60
N GLY A 341 -4.78 11.32 10.22
CA GLY A 341 -4.81 9.93 10.68
C GLY A 341 -6.00 9.14 10.12
N ALA A 342 -6.04 7.84 10.39
CA ALA A 342 -7.02 6.91 9.81
C ALA A 342 -8.50 7.21 10.13
N VAL A 343 -8.77 8.08 11.11
CA VAL A 343 -10.11 8.39 11.63
C VAL A 343 -10.49 9.87 11.46
N GLY A 344 -9.59 10.72 10.93
CA GLY A 344 -9.87 12.15 10.72
C GLY A 344 -10.00 12.97 12.01
N GLY A 345 -9.29 12.60 13.07
CA GLY A 345 -9.34 13.30 14.35
C GLY A 345 -8.81 14.74 14.27
N VAL A 346 -9.36 15.61 15.11
CA VAL A 346 -8.94 17.02 15.26
C VAL A 346 -8.49 17.23 16.71
N ASP A 347 -7.22 17.59 16.89
CA ASP A 347 -6.67 18.01 18.18
C ASP A 347 -7.23 19.39 18.58
N ASN A 348 -7.31 19.70 19.88
CA ASN A 348 -7.76 21.02 20.33
C ASN A 348 -6.68 22.09 20.09
N VAL A 349 -6.59 22.58 18.85
CA VAL A 349 -5.58 23.53 18.37
C VAL A 349 -5.53 24.80 19.25
N GLY A 350 -6.68 25.30 19.70
CA GLY A 350 -6.75 26.47 20.57
C GLY A 350 -6.04 26.25 21.91
N ARG A 351 -6.36 25.15 22.61
CA ARG A 351 -5.71 24.79 23.88
C ARG A 351 -4.24 24.42 23.71
N ILE A 352 -3.86 23.82 22.57
CA ILE A 352 -2.45 23.55 22.26
C ILE A 352 -1.68 24.85 22.00
N GLN A 353 -2.26 25.83 21.29
CA GLN A 353 -1.62 27.14 21.09
C GLN A 353 -1.41 27.88 22.42
N GLU A 354 -2.36 27.81 23.37
CA GLU A 354 -2.15 28.34 24.74
C GLU A 354 -0.93 27.69 25.43
N LEU A 355 -0.78 26.37 25.32
CA LEU A 355 0.34 25.62 25.90
C LEU A 355 1.66 25.95 25.20
N CYS A 356 1.68 26.03 23.87
CA CYS A 356 2.83 26.49 23.09
C CYS A 356 3.26 27.90 23.52
N ASN A 357 2.32 28.83 23.65
CA ASN A 357 2.59 30.19 24.12
C ASN A 357 3.12 30.22 25.56
N THR A 358 2.64 29.33 26.44
CA THR A 358 3.04 29.25 27.86
C THR A 358 4.44 28.67 28.05
N HIS A 359 4.79 27.65 27.26
CA HIS A 359 6.07 26.92 27.33
C HIS A 359 7.10 27.36 26.29
N GLU A 360 6.86 28.50 25.61
CA GLU A 360 7.62 29.04 24.48
C GLU A 360 7.85 28.05 23.30
N ALA A 361 7.00 27.06 23.10
CA ALA A 361 7.11 26.13 21.97
C ALA A 361 6.43 26.67 20.69
N TRP A 362 6.86 26.19 19.53
CA TRP A 362 6.23 26.47 18.23
C TRP A 362 5.05 25.55 17.95
N LEU A 363 3.96 26.04 17.35
CA LEU A 363 2.88 25.17 16.88
C LEU A 363 2.97 24.87 15.37
N HIS A 364 3.09 23.59 15.03
CA HIS A 364 2.90 23.07 13.67
C HIS A 364 1.58 22.27 13.58
N VAL A 365 0.85 22.42 12.48
CA VAL A 365 -0.39 21.67 12.23
C VAL A 365 -0.37 20.93 10.88
N GLU A 366 -0.98 19.76 10.84
CA GLU A 366 -1.14 18.94 9.64
C GLU A 366 -2.47 18.18 9.64
N GLY A 367 -3.08 17.97 8.46
CA GLY A 367 -4.32 17.20 8.30
C GLY A 367 -5.34 17.86 7.35
N HIS A 368 -6.33 17.09 6.91
CA HIS A 368 -7.24 17.46 5.81
C HIS A 368 -8.14 18.66 6.10
N ALA A 369 -8.53 18.88 7.37
CA ALA A 369 -9.41 19.98 7.73
C ALA A 369 -8.75 21.35 7.50
N LEU A 370 -7.43 21.43 7.35
CA LEU A 370 -6.72 22.66 6.94
C LEU A 370 -7.17 23.19 5.56
N ALA A 371 -7.69 22.36 4.65
CA ALA A 371 -8.30 22.83 3.41
C ALA A 371 -9.61 23.62 3.64
N ALA A 372 -10.29 23.42 4.77
CA ALA A 372 -11.47 24.22 5.11
C ALA A 372 -11.14 25.71 5.35
N LEU A 373 -9.87 26.06 5.55
CA LEU A 373 -9.43 27.45 5.73
C LEU A 373 -9.71 28.33 4.50
N THR A 374 -9.87 27.75 3.30
CA THR A 374 -10.17 28.49 2.06
C THR A 374 -11.67 28.79 1.89
N LEU A 375 -12.57 28.18 2.67
CA LEU A 375 -14.02 28.23 2.46
C LEU A 375 -14.71 29.55 2.86
N PRO A 376 -14.36 30.21 3.99
CA PRO A 376 -15.12 31.37 4.44
C PRO A 376 -14.95 32.56 3.50
N ASN A 377 -16.08 33.17 3.11
CA ASN A 377 -16.10 34.37 2.24
C ASN A 377 -15.69 35.65 2.99
N ALA A 378 -14.49 35.62 3.59
CA ALA A 378 -13.88 36.69 4.37
C ALA A 378 -12.41 36.87 3.93
N PRO A 379 -12.15 37.31 2.68
CA PRO A 379 -10.83 37.25 2.04
C PRO A 379 -9.74 38.08 2.73
N ASN A 380 -10.12 39.04 3.59
CA ASN A 380 -9.19 39.89 4.34
C ASN A 380 -9.02 39.47 5.82
N LEU A 381 -9.71 38.41 6.29
CA LEU A 381 -9.64 37.94 7.68
C LEU A 381 -8.60 36.81 7.79
N PRO A 382 -7.45 37.02 8.46
CA PRO A 382 -6.40 36.00 8.51
C PRO A 382 -6.80 34.76 9.32
N ALA A 383 -6.43 33.59 8.80
CA ALA A 383 -6.60 32.29 9.45
C ALA A 383 -5.55 32.09 10.55
N LYS A 384 -5.90 32.44 11.80
CA LYS A 384 -5.03 32.22 12.97
C LYS A 384 -5.17 30.78 13.46
N VAL A 385 -4.36 29.87 12.90
CA VAL A 385 -4.34 28.44 13.25
C VAL A 385 -3.10 28.07 14.08
N ALA A 386 -1.92 28.45 13.63
CA ALA A 386 -0.63 27.94 14.13
C ALA A 386 0.53 28.91 13.80
N ASP A 387 1.77 28.43 13.91
CA ASP A 387 2.99 29.12 13.48
C ASP A 387 3.55 28.55 12.15
N SER A 388 3.28 27.27 11.86
CA SER A 388 3.42 26.70 10.51
C SER A 388 2.41 25.58 10.24
N MET A 389 2.19 25.24 8.96
CA MET A 389 1.26 24.20 8.54
C MET A 389 1.74 23.48 7.26
N THR A 390 1.51 22.17 7.17
CA THR A 390 1.83 21.35 5.97
C THR A 390 0.58 21.08 5.14
N LEU A 391 0.64 21.36 3.84
CA LEU A 391 -0.46 21.34 2.87
C LEU A 391 -0.15 20.36 1.72
N PRO A 392 -0.66 19.10 1.78
CA PRO A 392 -0.56 18.13 0.68
C PRO A 392 -1.57 18.42 -0.43
N LEU A 393 -1.30 19.46 -1.22
CA LEU A 393 -2.20 19.94 -2.28
C LEU A 393 -2.44 18.90 -3.40
N SER A 394 -1.48 18.02 -3.68
CA SER A 394 -1.63 16.90 -4.63
C SER A 394 -2.76 15.95 -4.24
N LEU A 395 -2.81 15.54 -2.97
CA LEU A 395 -3.91 14.73 -2.44
C LEU A 395 -5.21 15.52 -2.51
N TRP A 396 -5.26 16.69 -1.87
CA TRP A 396 -6.51 17.44 -1.66
C TRP A 396 -7.20 17.92 -2.94
N LEU A 397 -6.44 18.17 -4.01
CA LEU A 397 -7.01 18.56 -5.31
C LEU A 397 -7.35 17.34 -6.17
N GLY A 398 -6.90 16.14 -5.82
CA GLY A 398 -6.96 14.96 -6.68
C GLY A 398 -6.07 15.11 -7.92
N ILE A 399 -4.88 15.69 -7.77
CA ILE A 399 -3.95 15.96 -8.89
C ILE A 399 -2.59 15.35 -8.55
N PRO A 400 -2.19 14.24 -9.19
CA PRO A 400 -0.93 13.57 -8.88
C PRO A 400 0.27 14.44 -9.25
N SER A 401 1.40 14.15 -8.61
CA SER A 401 2.69 14.79 -8.85
C SER A 401 2.75 16.31 -8.60
N LEU A 402 1.78 16.93 -7.92
CA LEU A 402 1.99 18.26 -7.35
C LEU A 402 2.88 18.16 -6.09
N PRO A 403 3.84 19.09 -5.90
CA PRO A 403 4.67 19.13 -4.70
C PRO A 403 3.84 19.50 -3.46
N TYR A 404 4.37 19.13 -2.30
CA TYR A 404 3.86 19.53 -1.00
C TYR A 404 4.27 20.98 -0.69
N VAL A 405 3.44 21.69 0.07
CA VAL A 405 3.72 23.06 0.51
C VAL A 405 3.67 23.16 2.02
N THR A 406 4.72 23.71 2.64
CA THR A 406 4.71 24.08 4.06
C THR A 406 4.70 25.60 4.19
N LEU A 407 3.62 26.16 4.76
CA LEU A 407 3.58 27.58 5.13
C LEU A 407 4.15 27.78 6.53
N TYR A 408 4.98 28.80 6.73
CA TYR A 408 5.61 29.11 8.01
C TYR A 408 5.80 30.62 8.21
N LYS A 409 5.81 31.08 9.46
CA LYS A 409 6.20 32.44 9.81
C LYS A 409 7.73 32.59 9.73
N ALA A 410 8.22 33.53 8.93
CA ALA A 410 9.64 33.88 8.89
C ALA A 410 9.94 34.97 9.93
N TYR A 411 10.64 34.62 11.02
CA TYR A 411 11.05 35.56 12.07
C TYR A 411 12.47 36.11 11.88
N GLU A 412 13.39 35.29 11.36
CA GLU A 412 14.82 35.58 11.31
C GLU A 412 15.42 35.03 10.01
N THR A 413 15.78 35.92 9.08
CA THR A 413 16.17 35.55 7.70
C THR A 413 17.40 34.64 7.64
N SER A 414 18.37 34.85 8.53
CA SER A 414 19.55 34.00 8.77
C SER A 414 19.17 32.54 9.06
N ALA A 415 18.27 32.31 10.01
CA ALA A 415 17.84 30.98 10.42
C ALA A 415 17.01 30.28 9.32
N VAL A 416 16.21 31.04 8.57
CA VAL A 416 15.45 30.56 7.40
C VAL A 416 16.41 30.09 6.28
N HIS A 417 17.44 30.89 5.97
CA HIS A 417 18.49 30.50 5.01
C HIS A 417 19.26 29.26 5.49
N ALA A 418 19.72 29.22 6.75
CA ALA A 418 20.48 28.11 7.32
C ALA A 418 19.69 26.79 7.37
N ALA A 419 18.36 26.86 7.55
CA ALA A 419 17.48 25.70 7.42
C ALA A 419 17.37 25.15 5.99
N GLY A 420 17.65 25.98 4.98
CA GLY A 420 17.42 25.69 3.57
C GLY A 420 15.99 25.97 3.08
N LEU A 421 15.17 26.68 3.87
CA LEU A 421 13.77 27.00 3.55
C LEU A 421 13.61 27.97 2.35
N THR A 422 14.70 28.57 1.88
CA THR A 422 14.79 29.45 0.70
C THR A 422 15.77 28.91 -0.35
N ALA A 423 16.15 27.63 -0.28
CA ALA A 423 17.19 27.07 -1.16
C ALA A 423 16.66 26.84 -2.59
N LEU A 424 16.82 27.84 -3.46
CA LEU A 424 16.52 27.73 -4.89
C LEU A 424 17.62 26.93 -5.61
N SER A 425 17.51 25.60 -5.57
CA SER A 425 18.40 24.66 -6.28
C SER A 425 18.13 24.64 -7.79
N LEU A 426 18.48 25.73 -8.49
CA LEU A 426 18.16 25.97 -9.92
C LEU A 426 18.55 24.81 -10.85
N HIS A 427 19.62 24.08 -10.53
CA HIS A 427 20.12 22.94 -11.33
C HIS A 427 19.41 21.61 -11.07
N VAL A 428 18.40 21.55 -10.20
CA VAL A 428 17.81 20.29 -9.66
C VAL A 428 16.35 20.05 -10.11
N ARG A 429 15.83 20.92 -10.99
CA ARG A 429 14.44 21.08 -11.50
C ARG A 429 13.62 22.16 -10.80
N LEU A 430 12.72 22.79 -11.55
CA LEU A 430 11.75 23.78 -11.05
C LEU A 430 10.51 23.09 -10.46
N SER A 431 10.66 22.47 -9.28
CA SER A 431 9.61 21.69 -8.60
C SER A 431 8.27 22.41 -8.41
N CYS A 432 8.28 23.74 -8.30
CA CYS A 432 7.06 24.53 -8.16
C CYS A 432 6.29 24.78 -9.47
N LEU A 433 6.83 24.43 -10.65
CA LEU A 433 6.16 24.69 -11.93
C LEU A 433 4.82 23.94 -12.10
N PRO A 434 4.69 22.64 -11.80
CA PRO A 434 3.40 21.93 -11.87
C PRO A 434 2.33 22.51 -10.93
N LEU A 435 2.73 23.01 -9.76
CA LEU A 435 1.82 23.72 -8.86
C LEU A 435 1.40 25.07 -9.44
N TRP A 436 2.34 25.83 -10.00
CA TRP A 436 2.07 27.15 -10.60
C TRP A 436 1.11 27.06 -11.80
N THR A 437 1.34 26.13 -12.73
CA THR A 437 0.46 25.91 -13.90
C THR A 437 -0.94 25.43 -13.50
N THR A 438 -1.01 24.54 -12.51
CA THR A 438 -2.28 24.03 -11.96
C THR A 438 -3.07 25.11 -11.23
N LEU A 439 -2.42 25.96 -10.42
CA LEU A 439 -3.09 27.08 -9.73
C LEU A 439 -3.56 28.16 -10.71
N GLN A 440 -2.81 28.43 -11.79
CA GLN A 440 -3.23 29.35 -12.86
C GLN A 440 -4.46 28.84 -13.61
N THR A 441 -4.56 27.53 -13.86
CA THR A 441 -5.67 26.96 -14.66
C THR A 441 -6.93 26.67 -13.85
N LEU A 442 -6.81 26.20 -12.60
CA LEU A 442 -7.96 26.09 -11.68
C LEU A 442 -8.46 27.47 -11.21
N GLY A 443 -7.54 28.41 -11.02
CA GLY A 443 -7.79 29.66 -10.30
C GLY A 443 -8.23 29.43 -8.85
N GLN A 444 -8.48 30.54 -8.13
CA GLN A 444 -8.96 30.47 -6.74
C GLN A 444 -10.32 29.75 -6.64
N THR A 445 -11.24 30.03 -7.59
CA THR A 445 -12.59 29.45 -7.58
C THR A 445 -12.58 27.94 -7.82
N GLY A 446 -11.76 27.42 -8.74
CA GLY A 446 -11.66 25.98 -9.01
C GLY A 446 -11.10 25.20 -7.82
N VAL A 447 -10.10 25.74 -7.14
CA VAL A 447 -9.55 25.13 -5.91
C VAL A 447 -10.58 25.11 -4.78
N ILE A 448 -11.23 26.25 -4.51
CA ILE A 448 -12.28 26.33 -3.46
C ILE A 448 -13.44 25.38 -3.79
N SER A 449 -13.85 25.29 -5.06
CA SER A 449 -14.91 24.39 -5.52
C SER A 449 -14.56 22.90 -5.29
N ARG A 450 -13.34 22.46 -5.63
CA ARG A 450 -12.88 21.08 -5.34
C ARG A 450 -12.92 20.76 -3.84
N PHE A 451 -12.49 21.70 -2.98
CA PHE A 451 -12.52 21.49 -1.53
C PHE A 451 -13.96 21.51 -0.97
N GLN A 452 -14.82 22.44 -1.41
CA GLN A 452 -16.25 22.48 -1.03
C GLN A 452 -16.93 21.15 -1.35
N HIS A 453 -16.79 20.68 -2.59
CA HIS A 453 -17.37 19.41 -3.07
C HIS A 453 -16.90 18.21 -2.24
N ALA A 454 -15.60 18.12 -1.96
CA ALA A 454 -15.04 17.03 -1.13
C ALA A 454 -15.62 17.02 0.31
N PHE A 455 -15.88 18.19 0.90
CA PHE A 455 -16.50 18.29 2.22
C PHE A 455 -18.02 18.05 2.19
N GLU A 456 -18.71 18.44 1.13
CA GLU A 456 -20.13 18.16 0.92
C GLU A 456 -20.38 16.65 0.75
N LEU A 457 -19.57 15.95 -0.05
CA LEU A 457 -19.57 14.49 -0.15
C LEU A 457 -19.34 13.82 1.22
N SER A 458 -18.37 14.33 2.00
CA SER A 458 -18.03 13.82 3.33
C SER A 458 -19.20 13.97 4.31
N GLN A 459 -19.79 15.17 4.37
CA GLN A 459 -20.94 15.48 5.23
C GLN A 459 -22.17 14.66 4.84
N TYR A 460 -22.44 14.52 3.54
CA TYR A 460 -23.57 13.74 3.03
C TYR A 460 -23.46 12.25 3.39
N LEU A 461 -22.31 11.62 3.12
CA LEU A 461 -22.11 10.22 3.49
C LEU A 461 -22.22 10.02 5.02
N GLN A 462 -21.61 10.89 5.83
CA GLN A 462 -21.68 10.77 7.29
C GLN A 462 -23.12 10.86 7.82
N GLN A 463 -23.94 11.77 7.29
CA GLN A 463 -25.35 11.91 7.65
C GLN A 463 -26.15 10.64 7.32
N HIS A 464 -25.97 10.09 6.12
CA HIS A 464 -26.68 8.87 5.71
C HIS A 464 -26.19 7.63 6.47
N LEU A 465 -24.88 7.46 6.69
CA LEU A 465 -24.34 6.36 7.49
C LEU A 465 -24.82 6.38 8.95
N ALA A 466 -25.01 7.57 9.54
CA ALA A 466 -25.53 7.71 10.90
C ALA A 466 -26.98 7.18 11.06
N THR A 467 -27.72 7.01 9.97
CA THR A 467 -29.06 6.38 10.01
C THR A 467 -29.02 4.85 10.13
N LEU A 468 -27.85 4.22 9.89
CA LEU A 468 -27.72 2.77 9.75
C LEU A 468 -27.39 2.11 11.10
N PRO A 469 -28.36 1.44 11.78
CA PRO A 469 -28.25 1.07 13.20
C PRO A 469 -27.27 -0.07 13.51
N ARG A 470 -26.52 -0.56 12.50
CA ARG A 470 -25.49 -1.59 12.63
C ARG A 470 -24.12 -1.16 12.11
N ILE A 471 -23.99 0.06 11.57
CA ILE A 471 -22.70 0.65 11.25
C ILE A 471 -22.28 1.57 12.40
N ARG A 472 -21.04 1.40 12.86
CA ARG A 472 -20.42 2.30 13.84
C ARG A 472 -19.46 3.24 13.12
N LEU A 473 -19.86 4.48 12.88
CA LEU A 473 -18.95 5.52 12.39
C LEU A 473 -17.85 5.76 13.45
N PHE A 474 -16.59 5.73 13.03
CA PHE A 474 -15.45 6.07 13.90
C PHE A 474 -15.04 7.54 13.80
N SER A 475 -15.33 8.18 12.67
CA SER A 475 -15.08 9.60 12.42
C SER A 475 -15.78 10.49 13.47
N PRO A 476 -15.17 11.60 13.92
CA PRO A 476 -15.80 12.51 14.87
C PRO A 476 -17.06 13.15 14.26
N VAL A 477 -18.22 12.85 14.86
CA VAL A 477 -19.50 13.48 14.50
C VAL A 477 -19.65 14.78 15.30
N PRO A 478 -20.02 15.92 14.66
CA PRO A 478 -20.33 17.15 15.38
C PRO A 478 -21.45 16.92 16.41
N PRO A 479 -21.30 17.37 17.68
CA PRO A 479 -22.30 17.11 18.71
C PRO A 479 -23.67 17.70 18.38
N GLU A 480 -24.73 17.08 18.90
CA GLU A 480 -26.12 17.47 18.61
C GLU A 480 -26.37 18.95 18.91
N GLY A 481 -26.88 19.68 17.91
CA GLY A 481 -27.11 21.12 17.98
C GLY A 481 -25.93 22.01 17.54
N THR A 482 -24.74 21.46 17.27
CA THR A 482 -23.59 22.21 16.69
C THR A 482 -23.28 21.82 15.24
N ALA A 483 -24.17 21.08 14.58
CA ALA A 483 -24.01 20.68 13.18
C ALA A 483 -24.17 21.88 12.24
N VAL A 484 -23.04 22.45 11.82
CA VAL A 484 -22.96 23.53 10.82
C VAL A 484 -22.86 22.88 9.43
N THR A 485 -23.66 23.32 8.45
CA THR A 485 -23.54 22.81 7.07
C THR A 485 -22.33 23.42 6.36
N ILE A 486 -21.80 22.79 5.31
CA ILE A 486 -20.73 23.41 4.51
C ILE A 486 -21.19 24.76 3.92
N GLN A 487 -22.46 24.87 3.54
CA GLN A 487 -23.06 26.13 3.06
C GLN A 487 -23.11 27.21 4.16
N ASP A 488 -23.30 26.84 5.43
CA ASP A 488 -23.18 27.76 6.57
C ASP A 488 -21.74 28.23 6.78
N LEU A 489 -20.73 27.36 6.63
CA LEU A 489 -19.31 27.73 6.77
C LEU A 489 -18.85 28.76 5.73
N VAL A 490 -19.46 28.75 4.54
CA VAL A 490 -19.19 29.72 3.47
C VAL A 490 -19.90 31.05 3.72
N THR A 491 -21.12 31.02 4.27
CA THR A 491 -22.01 32.19 4.36
C THR A 491 -22.02 32.92 5.71
N LYS A 492 -21.64 32.25 6.80
CA LYS A 492 -21.66 32.79 8.17
C LYS A 492 -20.22 32.98 8.70
N PRO A 493 -19.96 34.01 9.52
CA PRO A 493 -18.66 34.17 10.17
C PRO A 493 -18.47 33.12 11.27
N VAL A 494 -17.72 32.06 10.98
CA VAL A 494 -17.40 30.96 11.90
C VAL A 494 -15.96 31.08 12.41
N SER A 495 -15.72 30.69 13.66
CA SER A 495 -14.37 30.73 14.25
C SER A 495 -13.45 29.66 13.65
N THR A 496 -12.15 29.92 13.57
CA THR A 496 -11.20 29.03 12.91
C THR A 496 -11.11 27.65 13.59
N ALA A 497 -11.17 27.57 14.92
CA ALA A 497 -11.22 26.29 15.64
C ALA A 497 -12.51 25.51 15.31
N GLN A 498 -13.68 26.14 15.44
CA GLN A 498 -14.96 25.51 15.14
C GLN A 498 -15.04 25.01 13.69
N LEU A 499 -14.52 25.79 12.73
CA LEU A 499 -14.44 25.41 11.32
C LEU A 499 -13.63 24.13 11.10
N LEU A 500 -12.50 23.97 11.79
CA LEU A 500 -11.66 22.77 11.70
C LEU A 500 -12.34 21.57 12.38
N GLU A 501 -13.04 21.79 13.50
CA GLU A 501 -13.80 20.75 14.21
C GLU A 501 -15.05 20.28 13.46
N THR A 502 -15.73 21.16 12.70
CA THR A 502 -16.93 20.80 11.92
C THR A 502 -16.66 19.99 10.66
N VAL A 503 -15.41 19.95 10.18
CA VAL A 503 -15.07 19.42 8.86
C VAL A 503 -14.18 18.18 8.98
N SER A 504 -14.82 17.04 9.26
CA SER A 504 -14.13 15.74 9.18
C SER A 504 -14.11 15.22 7.74
N GLY A 505 -12.97 15.36 7.06
CA GLY A 505 -12.77 14.89 5.69
C GLY A 505 -12.56 13.38 5.51
N VAL A 506 -12.71 12.58 6.58
CA VAL A 506 -12.44 11.12 6.56
C VAL A 506 -13.63 10.34 7.12
N GLY A 507 -14.28 9.53 6.28
CA GLY A 507 -15.31 8.58 6.69
C GLY A 507 -14.70 7.21 7.01
N GLY A 508 -14.95 6.69 8.22
CA GLY A 508 -14.47 5.37 8.67
C GLY A 508 -15.62 4.42 9.00
N ILE A 509 -15.78 3.35 8.21
CA ILE A 509 -16.92 2.42 8.20
C ILE A 509 -16.45 0.98 8.47
N PRO A 510 -16.85 0.32 9.57
CA PRO A 510 -16.44 -1.07 9.85
C PRO A 510 -17.24 -2.10 9.03
N LEU A 511 -16.79 -2.40 7.80
CA LEU A 511 -17.19 -3.60 7.05
C LEU A 511 -15.96 -4.31 6.45
N GLY A 512 -16.10 -5.60 6.16
CA GLY A 512 -15.00 -6.48 5.75
C GLY A 512 -14.71 -6.52 4.24
N GLN A 513 -13.64 -7.22 3.88
CA GLN A 513 -13.07 -7.31 2.51
C GLN A 513 -14.07 -7.59 1.38
N VAL A 514 -15.11 -8.40 1.62
CA VAL A 514 -16.14 -8.74 0.62
C VAL A 514 -16.76 -7.48 0.00
N VAL A 515 -17.02 -6.46 0.83
CA VAL A 515 -17.74 -5.24 0.46
C VAL A 515 -16.91 -4.32 -0.44
N ARG A 516 -15.58 -4.48 -0.52
CA ARG A 516 -14.73 -3.72 -1.47
C ARG A 516 -14.94 -4.13 -2.93
N ARG A 517 -15.39 -5.36 -3.23
CA ARG A 517 -15.58 -5.84 -4.62
C ARG A 517 -16.87 -5.35 -5.27
N ASP A 518 -17.94 -5.20 -4.49
CA ASP A 518 -19.28 -4.91 -5.01
C ASP A 518 -19.62 -3.40 -5.06
N LEU A 519 -18.71 -2.53 -4.60
CA LEU A 519 -18.91 -1.07 -4.45
C LEU A 519 -18.12 -0.23 -5.47
N GLY A 520 -17.92 -0.75 -6.68
CA GLY A 520 -16.99 -0.23 -7.70
C GLY A 520 -17.21 1.20 -8.25
N SER A 521 -18.04 2.03 -7.62
CA SER A 521 -18.22 3.46 -7.94
C SER A 521 -17.43 4.41 -7.03
N ILE A 522 -16.85 3.94 -5.92
CA ILE A 522 -16.08 4.77 -4.97
C ILE A 522 -14.84 3.99 -4.47
N PRO A 523 -13.62 4.58 -4.51
CA PRO A 523 -12.41 3.90 -4.05
C PRO A 523 -12.36 3.82 -2.51
N LEU A 524 -12.62 2.63 -1.96
CA LEU A 524 -12.57 2.37 -0.51
C LEU A 524 -11.25 1.70 -0.11
N GLU A 525 -10.52 2.36 0.79
CA GLU A 525 -9.32 1.82 1.44
C GLU A 525 -9.72 0.86 2.58
N LEU A 526 -8.85 -0.08 2.94
CA LEU A 526 -9.05 -0.99 4.07
C LEU A 526 -7.90 -0.80 5.07
N VAL A 527 -8.22 -0.24 6.24
CA VAL A 527 -7.25 0.18 7.25
C VAL A 527 -7.46 -0.61 8.54
N GLN A 528 -6.37 -1.02 9.18
CA GLN A 528 -6.42 -1.68 10.49
C GLN A 528 -6.29 -0.66 11.62
N LEU A 529 -7.20 -0.71 12.58
CA LEU A 529 -7.19 0.09 13.81
C LEU A 529 -7.02 -0.81 15.03
N ASP A 530 -6.08 -0.49 15.93
CA ASP A 530 -5.78 -1.27 17.14
C ASP A 530 -7.01 -1.47 18.05
N THR A 531 -7.97 -0.53 18.01
CA THR A 531 -9.17 -0.52 18.86
C THR A 531 -10.41 -1.16 18.22
N ALA A 532 -10.36 -1.53 16.93
CA ALA A 532 -11.54 -1.93 16.17
C ALA A 532 -11.32 -3.05 15.13
N GLY A 533 -10.08 -3.42 14.81
CA GLY A 533 -9.77 -4.33 13.71
C GLY A 533 -9.83 -3.62 12.35
N LEU A 534 -10.32 -4.32 11.32
CA LEU A 534 -10.39 -3.79 9.95
C LEU A 534 -11.59 -2.85 9.76
N VAL A 535 -11.33 -1.69 9.14
CA VAL A 535 -12.29 -0.62 8.87
C VAL A 535 -12.08 -0.12 7.44
N LEU A 536 -13.17 0.08 6.68
CA LEU A 536 -13.13 0.78 5.40
C LEU A 536 -12.92 2.28 5.65
N ARG A 537 -11.97 2.89 4.95
CA ARG A 537 -11.76 4.33 4.98
C ARG A 537 -12.05 4.93 3.62
N TRP A 538 -12.73 6.07 3.60
CA TRP A 538 -12.83 6.93 2.41
C TRP A 538 -12.57 8.38 2.80
N SER A 539 -11.89 9.07 1.89
CA SER A 539 -11.58 10.49 1.99
C SER A 539 -11.77 11.07 0.59
N PRO A 540 -12.79 11.92 0.36
CA PRO A 540 -12.99 12.58 -0.93
C PRO A 540 -11.84 13.54 -1.30
N MET A 541 -10.86 13.72 -0.41
CA MET A 541 -9.65 14.52 -0.57
C MET A 541 -8.39 13.68 -0.87
N GLU A 542 -8.54 12.38 -1.18
CA GLU A 542 -7.42 11.47 -1.42
C GLU A 542 -7.69 10.55 -2.63
N GLY A 543 -7.22 10.97 -3.82
CA GLY A 543 -7.21 10.15 -5.03
C GLY A 543 -7.39 10.98 -6.33
N PRO A 544 -6.90 10.50 -7.49
CA PRO A 544 -6.92 11.26 -8.74
C PRO A 544 -8.32 11.54 -9.32
N GLU A 545 -9.34 10.82 -8.85
CA GLU A 545 -10.71 10.84 -9.41
C GLU A 545 -11.77 11.33 -8.43
N THR A 546 -11.43 11.61 -7.16
CA THR A 546 -12.44 11.83 -6.12
C THR A 546 -13.36 13.04 -6.36
N TYR A 547 -12.87 14.04 -7.10
CA TYR A 547 -13.65 15.22 -7.46
C TYR A 547 -14.67 14.96 -8.59
N HIS A 548 -14.58 13.84 -9.32
CA HIS A 548 -15.61 13.39 -10.27
C HIS A 548 -16.79 12.69 -9.57
N ILE A 549 -16.59 12.18 -8.35
CA ILE A 549 -17.62 11.47 -7.59
C ILE A 549 -18.73 12.46 -7.25
N THR A 550 -19.96 12.20 -7.72
CA THR A 550 -21.14 13.01 -7.40
C THR A 550 -21.96 12.40 -6.26
N LEU A 551 -22.89 13.16 -5.68
CA LEU A 551 -23.81 12.66 -4.65
C LEU A 551 -24.54 11.36 -5.07
N ALA A 552 -24.90 11.21 -6.35
CA ALA A 552 -25.52 10.00 -6.87
C ALA A 552 -24.63 8.72 -6.79
N HIS A 553 -23.30 8.88 -6.79
CA HIS A 553 -22.38 7.77 -6.55
C HIS A 553 -22.31 7.41 -5.05
N VAL A 554 -22.50 8.41 -4.17
CA VAL A 554 -22.64 8.21 -2.73
C VAL A 554 -23.99 7.56 -2.40
N ASP A 555 -25.07 7.95 -3.07
CA ASP A 555 -26.37 7.24 -3.01
C ASP A 555 -26.21 5.78 -3.43
N HIS A 556 -25.54 5.49 -4.55
CA HIS A 556 -25.28 4.13 -5.00
C HIS A 556 -24.51 3.31 -3.96
N LEU A 557 -23.47 3.90 -3.34
CA LEU A 557 -22.74 3.33 -2.21
C LEU A 557 -23.69 3.02 -1.02
N ILE A 558 -24.57 3.96 -0.65
CA ILE A 558 -25.52 3.79 0.48
C ILE A 558 -26.56 2.70 0.19
N HIS A 559 -27.06 2.60 -1.05
CA HIS A 559 -28.01 1.55 -1.44
C HIS A 559 -27.36 0.17 -1.45
N SER A 560 -26.14 0.05 -1.98
CA SER A 560 -25.39 -1.20 -1.97
C SER A 560 -24.95 -1.60 -0.55
N LEU A 561 -24.60 -0.64 0.32
CA LEU A 561 -24.36 -0.91 1.74
C LEU A 561 -25.63 -1.43 2.46
N HIS A 562 -26.81 -0.86 2.20
CA HIS A 562 -28.07 -1.42 2.70
C HIS A 562 -28.27 -2.88 2.26
N HIS A 563 -28.11 -3.15 0.97
CA HIS A 563 -28.30 -4.50 0.41
C HIS A 563 -27.35 -5.53 1.04
N GLN A 564 -26.07 -5.20 1.17
CA GLN A 564 -25.06 -6.05 1.82
C GLN A 564 -25.33 -6.22 3.32
N LEU A 565 -25.78 -5.16 4.02
CA LEU A 565 -26.22 -5.26 5.42
C LEU A 565 -27.41 -6.19 5.57
N ASP A 566 -28.40 -6.15 4.67
CA ASP A 566 -29.57 -7.04 4.74
C ASP A 566 -29.23 -8.50 4.47
N ILE A 567 -28.31 -8.78 3.54
CA ILE A 567 -27.72 -10.11 3.34
C ILE A 567 -26.99 -10.59 4.61
N LEU A 568 -26.15 -9.75 5.23
CA LEU A 568 -25.46 -10.10 6.48
C LEU A 568 -26.44 -10.28 7.65
N ASN A 569 -27.49 -9.46 7.74
CA ASN A 569 -28.53 -9.55 8.76
C ASN A 569 -29.36 -10.83 8.63
N ALA A 570 -29.71 -11.20 7.39
CA ALA A 570 -30.36 -12.46 7.08
C ALA A 570 -29.46 -13.65 7.42
N THR A 571 -28.21 -13.65 6.95
CA THR A 571 -27.20 -14.69 7.22
C THR A 571 -27.00 -14.91 8.73
N VAL A 572 -26.82 -13.85 9.52
CA VAL A 572 -26.64 -13.96 10.99
C VAL A 572 -27.90 -14.47 11.69
N LYS A 573 -29.11 -14.10 11.23
CA LYS A 573 -30.38 -14.62 11.75
C LYS A 573 -30.55 -16.11 11.39
N GLN A 574 -30.26 -16.48 10.14
CA GLN A 574 -30.40 -17.82 9.60
C GLN A 574 -29.35 -18.80 10.15
N ARG A 575 -28.14 -18.33 10.50
CA ARG A 575 -27.05 -19.17 11.05
C ARG A 575 -27.44 -19.98 12.28
N LYS A 576 -28.40 -19.52 13.10
CA LYS A 576 -28.95 -20.31 14.21
C LYS A 576 -29.84 -21.47 13.75
N ALA A 577 -30.71 -21.23 12.76
CA ALA A 577 -31.55 -22.28 12.19
C ALA A 577 -30.70 -23.31 11.41
N PHE A 578 -29.69 -22.87 10.66
CA PHE A 578 -28.66 -23.72 10.06
C PHE A 578 -27.91 -24.55 11.13
N THR A 579 -27.46 -23.88 12.19
CA THR A 579 -27.14 -24.41 13.54
C THR A 579 -27.90 -25.71 13.90
N GLU A 580 -29.17 -25.51 14.18
CA GLU A 580 -30.12 -26.49 14.71
C GLU A 580 -30.47 -27.57 13.67
N LEU A 581 -30.65 -27.21 12.39
CA LEU A 581 -30.95 -28.15 11.30
C LEU A 581 -29.79 -29.12 11.04
N VAL A 582 -28.55 -28.62 10.92
CA VAL A 582 -27.35 -29.47 10.77
C VAL A 582 -27.22 -30.40 11.98
N SER A 583 -27.41 -29.89 13.20
CA SER A 583 -27.36 -30.67 14.44
C SER A 583 -28.49 -31.71 14.57
N SER A 584 -29.55 -31.61 13.77
CA SER A 584 -30.68 -32.56 13.77
C SER A 584 -30.51 -33.71 12.75
N ALA A 585 -29.57 -33.58 11.81
CA ALA A 585 -29.31 -34.58 10.77
C ALA A 585 -28.17 -35.52 11.18
N SER A 586 -28.43 -36.83 11.17
CA SER A 586 -27.45 -37.87 11.56
C SER A 586 -26.18 -37.86 10.73
N ASN A 587 -26.28 -37.54 9.44
CA ASN A 587 -25.20 -37.66 8.45
C ASN A 587 -24.44 -36.33 8.23
N LEU A 588 -24.74 -35.26 8.98
CA LEU A 588 -24.13 -33.94 8.79
C LEU A 588 -23.33 -33.50 10.03
N GLN A 589 -22.15 -32.95 9.82
CA GLN A 589 -21.34 -32.30 10.86
C GLN A 589 -21.06 -30.84 10.48
N LEU A 590 -21.23 -29.92 11.42
CA LEU A 590 -20.81 -28.52 11.26
C LEU A 590 -19.28 -28.43 11.22
N ALA A 591 -18.74 -27.71 10.24
CA ALA A 591 -17.31 -27.44 10.11
C ALA A 591 -17.03 -25.94 10.26
N GLU A 592 -16.09 -25.59 11.14
CA GLU A 592 -15.62 -24.21 11.29
C GLU A 592 -14.54 -23.89 10.26
N ILE A 593 -14.83 -22.88 9.43
CA ILE A 593 -13.92 -22.35 8.42
C ILE A 593 -13.42 -21.00 8.92
N PRO A 594 -12.12 -20.83 9.23
CA PRO A 594 -11.59 -19.56 9.71
C PRO A 594 -11.78 -18.45 8.67
N GLY A 595 -12.18 -17.26 9.12
CA GLY A 595 -12.41 -16.10 8.25
C GLY A 595 -13.70 -16.12 7.40
N TRP A 596 -14.52 -17.18 7.46
CA TRP A 596 -15.71 -17.28 6.61
C TRP A 596 -16.91 -16.49 7.16
N ALA A 597 -17.48 -15.60 6.33
CA ALA A 597 -18.61 -14.73 6.68
C ALA A 597 -20.00 -15.35 6.43
N GLY A 598 -20.08 -16.48 5.73
CA GLY A 598 -21.34 -17.17 5.42
C GLY A 598 -21.94 -17.96 6.59
N LEU A 599 -22.92 -18.82 6.29
CA LEU A 599 -23.57 -19.67 7.29
C LEU A 599 -22.57 -20.63 7.99
N GLY A 600 -21.65 -21.23 7.23
CA GLY A 600 -20.60 -22.13 7.74
C GLY A 600 -20.19 -23.20 6.71
N GLY A 601 -19.42 -24.19 7.18
CA GLY A 601 -19.16 -25.43 6.44
C GLY A 601 -20.04 -26.57 6.95
N VAL A 602 -20.40 -27.50 6.07
CA VAL A 602 -21.08 -28.76 6.43
C VAL A 602 -20.35 -29.94 5.81
N ARG A 603 -20.03 -30.96 6.60
CA ARG A 603 -19.50 -32.24 6.12
C ARG A 603 -20.64 -33.23 6.01
N TYR A 604 -20.69 -33.98 4.92
CA TYR A 604 -21.43 -35.23 4.88
C TYR A 604 -20.55 -36.36 5.45
N ILE A 605 -21.08 -37.15 6.38
CA ILE A 605 -20.43 -38.32 6.99
C ILE A 605 -21.28 -39.57 6.69
N PRO A 606 -20.73 -40.58 5.99
CA PRO A 606 -21.39 -41.88 5.76
C PRO A 606 -21.80 -42.60 7.03
N ASP A 607 -22.86 -43.42 6.95
CA ASP A 607 -23.40 -44.20 8.08
C ASP A 607 -22.34 -45.12 8.73
N ILE A 608 -21.35 -45.56 7.92
CA ILE A 608 -20.22 -46.41 8.33
C ILE A 608 -19.36 -45.73 9.42
N TRP A 609 -19.15 -44.42 9.31
CA TRP A 609 -18.20 -43.67 10.15
C TRP A 609 -18.86 -43.01 11.37
N LEU A 610 -20.19 -42.88 11.39
CA LEU A 610 -20.96 -42.32 12.52
C LEU A 610 -20.80 -43.08 13.85
N ALA A 611 -20.26 -44.30 13.82
CA ALA A 611 -20.04 -45.14 14.99
C ALA A 611 -18.67 -44.96 15.67
N GLN A 612 -17.77 -44.13 15.12
CA GLN A 612 -16.43 -43.88 15.69
C GLN A 612 -16.36 -42.49 16.36
N GLU A 613 -16.05 -42.44 17.66
CA GLU A 613 -15.86 -41.16 18.40
C GLU A 613 -14.60 -40.39 17.97
N VAL A 614 -13.64 -41.06 17.31
CA VAL A 614 -12.40 -40.48 16.79
C VAL A 614 -12.14 -41.02 15.38
N LEU A 615 -12.14 -40.15 14.39
CA LEU A 615 -11.84 -40.50 12.99
C LEU A 615 -10.34 -40.78 12.82
N ALA A 616 -10.01 -41.98 12.36
CA ALA A 616 -8.67 -42.32 11.88
C ALA A 616 -8.30 -41.52 10.63
N ASP A 617 -7.01 -41.36 10.33
CA ASP A 617 -6.57 -40.53 9.21
C ASP A 617 -7.03 -41.07 7.83
N SER A 618 -7.13 -42.40 7.68
CA SER A 618 -7.73 -43.02 6.48
C SER A 618 -9.22 -42.68 6.33
N ALA A 619 -9.98 -42.63 7.43
CA ALA A 619 -11.38 -42.20 7.40
C ALA A 619 -11.53 -40.72 7.00
N LYS A 620 -10.56 -39.87 7.34
CA LYS A 620 -10.53 -38.46 6.87
C LYS A 620 -10.25 -38.37 5.37
N GLU A 621 -9.37 -39.21 4.82
CA GLU A 621 -9.12 -39.26 3.38
C GLU A 621 -10.37 -39.69 2.59
N ASP A 622 -11.09 -40.71 3.06
CA ASP A 622 -12.37 -41.14 2.46
C ASP A 622 -13.46 -40.06 2.55
N ILE A 623 -13.63 -39.43 3.72
CA ILE A 623 -14.55 -38.30 3.92
C ILE A 623 -14.16 -37.11 3.02
N ASN A 624 -12.87 -36.85 2.83
CA ASN A 624 -12.36 -35.79 1.96
C ASN A 624 -12.67 -36.07 0.49
N ALA A 625 -12.43 -37.29 0.00
CA ALA A 625 -12.77 -37.69 -1.36
C ALA A 625 -14.29 -37.61 -1.63
N LEU A 626 -15.09 -38.06 -0.66
CA LEU A 626 -16.55 -38.02 -0.74
C LEU A 626 -17.08 -36.57 -0.79
N ASN A 627 -16.62 -35.70 0.11
CA ASN A 627 -17.10 -34.31 0.17
C ASN A 627 -16.63 -33.50 -1.05
N VAL A 628 -15.47 -33.81 -1.65
CA VAL A 628 -15.05 -33.24 -2.94
C VAL A 628 -15.98 -33.67 -4.08
N HIS A 629 -16.33 -34.95 -4.18
CA HIS A 629 -17.27 -35.45 -5.19
C HIS A 629 -18.69 -34.89 -5.00
N LEU A 630 -19.15 -34.78 -3.74
CA LEU A 630 -20.42 -34.15 -3.36
C LEU A 630 -20.49 -32.69 -3.81
N VAL A 631 -19.48 -31.88 -3.49
CA VAL A 631 -19.43 -30.49 -3.98
C VAL A 631 -19.38 -30.42 -5.51
N SER A 632 -18.68 -31.34 -6.18
CA SER A 632 -18.62 -31.39 -7.64
C SER A 632 -19.99 -31.65 -8.27
N GLN A 633 -20.80 -32.54 -7.69
CA GLN A 633 -22.17 -32.80 -8.14
C GLN A 633 -23.13 -31.65 -7.79
N LEU A 634 -23.07 -31.13 -6.57
CA LEU A 634 -23.88 -29.98 -6.14
C LEU A 634 -23.65 -28.76 -7.03
N LYS A 635 -22.38 -28.46 -7.37
CA LYS A 635 -21.99 -27.39 -8.32
C LYS A 635 -22.58 -27.53 -9.73
N ALA A 636 -22.91 -28.75 -10.15
CA ALA A 636 -23.53 -29.01 -11.45
C ALA A 636 -25.06 -28.80 -11.41
N THR A 637 -25.66 -28.66 -10.22
CA THR A 637 -27.08 -28.32 -10.02
C THR A 637 -27.26 -26.86 -9.62
N ASP A 638 -26.42 -26.33 -8.72
CA ASP A 638 -26.42 -24.93 -8.28
C ASP A 638 -24.98 -24.44 -8.03
N SER A 639 -24.63 -23.30 -8.60
CA SER A 639 -23.31 -22.67 -8.47
C SER A 639 -23.04 -22.08 -7.08
N ALA A 640 -24.06 -21.93 -6.21
CA ALA A 640 -23.91 -21.42 -4.86
C ALA A 640 -23.03 -22.31 -3.95
N PHE A 641 -22.92 -23.62 -4.25
CA PHE A 641 -22.11 -24.55 -3.46
C PHE A 641 -20.62 -24.43 -3.81
N SER A 642 -19.76 -24.34 -2.79
CA SER A 642 -18.31 -24.30 -2.97
C SER A 642 -17.57 -25.25 -2.03
N LEU A 643 -16.35 -25.65 -2.43
CA LEU A 643 -15.51 -26.55 -1.62
C LEU A 643 -14.82 -25.73 -0.54
N GLY A 644 -14.66 -26.31 0.64
CA GLY A 644 -13.91 -25.70 1.71
C GLY A 644 -13.15 -26.68 2.57
N GLU A 645 -11.93 -26.31 2.87
CA GLU A 645 -11.15 -26.90 3.96
C GLU A 645 -11.51 -26.19 5.28
N ALA A 646 -11.49 -26.94 6.37
CA ALA A 646 -11.73 -26.48 7.73
C ALA A 646 -10.43 -26.56 8.55
N ALA A 647 -10.44 -26.02 9.78
CA ALA A 647 -9.23 -25.90 10.62
C ALA A 647 -8.56 -27.23 11.05
N ASP A 648 -9.16 -28.38 10.74
CA ASP A 648 -8.67 -29.74 11.02
C ASP A 648 -8.22 -30.51 9.74
N GLY A 649 -8.18 -29.85 8.59
CA GLY A 649 -7.80 -30.45 7.29
C GLY A 649 -8.90 -31.30 6.63
N VAL A 650 -10.14 -31.24 7.13
CA VAL A 650 -11.27 -32.01 6.57
C VAL A 650 -12.16 -31.14 5.67
N ASN A 651 -12.36 -31.59 4.44
CA ASN A 651 -13.17 -30.96 3.41
C ASN A 651 -14.67 -30.94 3.76
N CYS A 652 -15.34 -29.86 3.39
CA CYS A 652 -16.75 -29.61 3.63
C CYS A 652 -17.39 -28.82 2.48
N VAL A 653 -18.71 -28.85 2.42
CA VAL A 653 -19.54 -27.96 1.60
C VAL A 653 -19.60 -26.59 2.28
N ARG A 654 -19.10 -25.54 1.63
CA ARG A 654 -19.23 -24.15 2.10
C ARG A 654 -20.62 -23.61 1.74
N PHE A 655 -21.31 -23.07 2.74
CA PHE A 655 -22.53 -22.28 2.55
C PHE A 655 -22.17 -20.80 2.66
N GLY A 656 -22.49 -20.03 1.61
CA GLY A 656 -22.18 -18.61 1.49
C GLY A 656 -23.00 -17.70 2.41
N MET A 657 -23.03 -16.41 2.06
CA MET A 657 -24.04 -15.48 2.60
C MET A 657 -25.38 -15.76 1.91
N VAL A 658 -26.48 -15.48 2.59
CA VAL A 658 -27.85 -15.84 2.19
C VAL A 658 -28.82 -14.69 2.39
N THR A 659 -29.88 -14.64 1.57
CA THR A 659 -30.94 -13.62 1.69
C THR A 659 -32.00 -14.05 2.68
N ALA A 660 -32.93 -13.16 3.03
CA ALA A 660 -34.06 -13.49 3.90
C ALA A 660 -35.03 -14.54 3.30
N GLU A 661 -34.96 -14.75 1.98
CA GLU A 661 -35.83 -15.64 1.19
C GLU A 661 -35.21 -17.03 0.94
N THR A 662 -33.91 -17.22 1.22
CA THR A 662 -33.21 -18.50 1.02
C THR A 662 -33.74 -19.57 1.98
N ASP A 663 -34.28 -20.68 1.46
CA ASP A 663 -34.68 -21.83 2.28
C ASP A 663 -33.47 -22.75 2.58
N ILE A 664 -32.95 -22.61 3.78
CA ILE A 664 -31.86 -23.44 4.32
C ILE A 664 -32.24 -24.92 4.36
N SER A 665 -33.51 -25.24 4.62
CA SER A 665 -33.98 -26.62 4.74
C SER A 665 -33.98 -27.32 3.39
N GLU A 666 -34.33 -26.62 2.31
CA GLU A 666 -34.24 -27.16 0.95
C GLU A 666 -32.77 -27.43 0.58
N LEU A 667 -31.88 -26.44 0.77
CA LEU A 667 -30.45 -26.59 0.46
C LEU A 667 -29.77 -27.70 1.28
N LEU A 668 -30.08 -27.82 2.58
CA LEU A 668 -29.58 -28.93 3.41
C LEU A 668 -30.17 -30.28 2.98
N SER A 669 -31.44 -30.33 2.56
CA SER A 669 -32.04 -31.57 2.06
C SER A 669 -31.38 -32.05 0.77
N LEU A 670 -30.98 -31.13 -0.12
CA LEU A 670 -30.24 -31.41 -1.34
C LEU A 670 -28.85 -32.00 -1.03
N VAL A 671 -28.12 -31.43 -0.07
CA VAL A 671 -26.83 -31.99 0.39
C VAL A 671 -27.01 -33.41 0.94
N ILE A 672 -28.08 -33.68 1.69
CA ILE A 672 -28.38 -35.01 2.23
C ILE A 672 -28.78 -35.99 1.12
N SER A 673 -29.59 -35.59 0.14
CA SER A 673 -30.00 -36.48 -0.96
C SER A 673 -28.81 -36.82 -1.87
N THR A 674 -28.04 -35.83 -2.31
CA THR A 674 -26.86 -36.07 -3.16
C THR A 674 -25.77 -36.84 -2.41
N GLY A 675 -25.57 -36.59 -1.11
CA GLY A 675 -24.67 -37.39 -0.28
C GLY A 675 -25.06 -38.88 -0.24
N ARG A 676 -26.34 -39.17 -0.02
CA ARG A 676 -26.90 -40.53 -0.03
C ARG A 676 -26.88 -41.17 -1.42
N GLU A 677 -27.10 -40.41 -2.48
CA GLU A 677 -26.99 -40.91 -3.87
C GLU A 677 -25.55 -41.31 -4.21
N ILE A 678 -24.53 -40.58 -3.73
CA ILE A 678 -23.13 -40.96 -3.90
C ILE A 678 -22.79 -42.19 -3.05
N GLU A 679 -23.19 -42.22 -1.78
CA GLU A 679 -22.96 -43.32 -0.83
C GLU A 679 -23.62 -44.63 -1.30
N THR A 680 -24.81 -44.55 -1.91
CA THR A 680 -25.50 -45.71 -2.51
C THR A 680 -25.12 -46.00 -3.96
N SER A 681 -24.34 -45.12 -4.62
CA SER A 681 -23.86 -45.37 -5.97
C SER A 681 -22.90 -46.56 -5.98
N SER A 682 -23.02 -47.44 -6.99
CA SER A 682 -22.16 -48.63 -7.05
C SER A 682 -20.67 -48.28 -7.03
N LYS A 683 -20.28 -47.12 -7.59
CA LYS A 683 -18.90 -46.65 -7.67
C LYS A 683 -18.19 -46.57 -6.32
N PHE A 684 -18.89 -46.18 -5.25
CA PHE A 684 -18.30 -46.12 -3.91
C PHE A 684 -18.09 -47.55 -3.34
N LEU A 685 -19.09 -48.43 -3.52
CA LEU A 685 -18.99 -49.84 -3.15
C LEU A 685 -17.94 -50.60 -4.00
N ASP A 686 -17.78 -50.24 -5.27
CA ASP A 686 -16.76 -50.76 -6.20
C ASP A 686 -15.36 -50.31 -5.73
N GLN A 687 -15.19 -49.05 -5.32
CA GLN A 687 -13.95 -48.55 -4.72
C GLN A 687 -13.61 -49.27 -3.41
N MET A 688 -14.56 -49.41 -2.48
CA MET A 688 -14.35 -50.20 -1.25
C MET A 688 -14.02 -51.66 -1.58
N THR A 689 -14.67 -52.26 -2.57
CA THR A 689 -14.40 -53.63 -3.03
C THR A 689 -12.98 -53.77 -3.60
N ASP A 690 -12.49 -52.76 -4.33
CA ASP A 690 -11.11 -52.72 -4.84
C ASP A 690 -10.06 -52.43 -3.75
N ILE A 691 -10.40 -51.68 -2.70
CA ILE A 691 -9.56 -51.56 -1.50
C ILE A 691 -9.46 -52.92 -0.78
N VAL A 692 -10.57 -53.63 -0.61
CA VAL A 692 -10.57 -55.00 -0.05
C VAL A 692 -9.81 -55.99 -0.93
N ARG A 693 -9.96 -55.91 -2.26
CA ARG A 693 -9.20 -56.71 -3.24
C ARG A 693 -7.70 -56.48 -3.07
N LYS A 694 -7.25 -55.21 -3.06
CA LYS A 694 -5.84 -54.84 -2.87
C LYS A 694 -5.32 -55.21 -1.49
N GLY A 695 -6.14 -55.11 -0.45
CA GLY A 695 -5.80 -55.59 0.91
C GLY A 695 -5.56 -57.10 0.95
N ILE A 696 -6.38 -57.89 0.25
CA ILE A 696 -6.16 -59.34 0.09
C ILE A 696 -4.90 -59.61 -0.75
N GLU A 697 -4.70 -58.90 -1.86
CA GLU A 697 -3.52 -59.05 -2.72
C GLU A 697 -2.23 -58.75 -1.95
N ALA A 698 -2.14 -57.60 -1.27
CA ALA A 698 -1.03 -57.21 -0.41
C ALA A 698 -0.79 -58.22 0.73
N ALA A 699 -1.85 -58.72 1.37
CA ALA A 699 -1.73 -59.78 2.38
C ALA A 699 -1.09 -61.05 1.80
N THR A 700 -1.45 -61.43 0.57
CA THR A 700 -0.86 -62.62 -0.08
C THR A 700 0.55 -62.37 -0.64
N GLU A 701 0.91 -61.14 -1.02
CA GLU A 701 2.29 -60.83 -1.42
C GLU A 701 3.22 -60.84 -0.22
N ASP A 702 2.83 -60.19 0.88
CA ASP A 702 3.61 -60.22 2.12
C ASP A 702 3.76 -61.63 2.68
N LEU A 703 2.70 -62.46 2.64
CA LEU A 703 2.79 -63.86 3.04
C LEU A 703 3.71 -64.69 2.13
N LYS A 704 3.87 -64.31 0.85
CA LYS A 704 4.89 -64.90 -0.04
C LYS A 704 6.28 -64.40 0.33
N ARG A 705 6.50 -63.09 0.46
CA ARG A 705 7.77 -62.47 0.87
C ARG A 705 8.27 -63.08 2.19
N GLU A 706 7.41 -63.18 3.19
CA GLU A 706 7.73 -63.78 4.50
C GLU A 706 7.98 -65.30 4.41
N ASN A 707 7.31 -66.03 3.50
CA ASN A 707 7.60 -67.44 3.22
C ASN A 707 8.93 -67.63 2.47
N ASP A 708 9.26 -66.75 1.54
CA ASP A 708 10.48 -66.81 0.74
C ASP A 708 11.70 -66.39 1.59
N GLU A 709 11.53 -65.41 2.49
CA GLU A 709 12.46 -65.15 3.59
C GLU A 709 12.61 -66.36 4.52
N ARG A 710 11.52 -67.10 4.81
CA ARG A 710 11.60 -68.35 5.60
C ARG A 710 12.40 -69.43 4.87
N LEU A 711 12.21 -69.60 3.57
CA LEU A 711 13.00 -70.51 2.72
C LEU A 711 14.48 -70.08 2.64
N TRP A 712 14.74 -68.77 2.61
CA TRP A 712 16.10 -68.22 2.64
C TRP A 712 16.79 -68.46 4.00
N GLN A 713 16.06 -68.31 5.11
CA GLN A 713 16.54 -68.60 6.47
C GLN A 713 16.70 -70.11 6.74
N GLU A 714 15.82 -70.96 6.22
CA GLU A 714 15.94 -72.42 6.27
C GLU A 714 17.14 -72.91 5.45
N GLY A 715 17.43 -72.22 4.34
CA GLY A 715 18.61 -72.41 3.51
C GLY A 715 18.47 -73.54 2.50
N ILE A 716 18.89 -73.30 1.26
CA ILE A 716 18.77 -74.24 0.11
C ILE A 716 19.28 -75.65 0.44
N LEU A 717 20.30 -75.76 1.30
CA LEU A 717 20.88 -77.03 1.75
C LEU A 717 19.88 -77.97 2.46
N ARG A 718 18.82 -77.47 3.11
CA ARG A 718 17.77 -78.29 3.72
C ARG A 718 16.89 -79.02 2.70
N HIS A 719 16.74 -78.47 1.50
CA HIS A 719 15.88 -79.03 0.45
C HIS A 719 16.62 -79.97 -0.51
N VAL A 720 17.95 -80.08 -0.41
CA VAL A 720 18.73 -81.08 -1.14
C VAL A 720 18.54 -82.46 -0.50
N PRO A 721 17.99 -83.47 -1.20
CA PRO A 721 17.45 -84.70 -0.56
C PRO A 721 18.46 -85.63 0.12
N ILE A 722 19.77 -85.33 0.05
CA ILE A 722 20.83 -86.07 0.74
C ILE A 722 21.45 -85.22 1.87
N VAL A 723 21.84 -83.98 1.55
CA VAL A 723 22.47 -83.05 2.52
C VAL A 723 21.48 -82.58 3.58
N GLY A 724 20.24 -82.28 3.19
CA GLY A 724 19.20 -81.77 4.07
C GLY A 724 18.81 -82.74 5.18
N SER A 725 18.87 -84.04 4.93
CA SER A 725 18.61 -85.08 5.95
C SER A 725 19.62 -85.01 7.10
N VAL A 726 20.91 -84.85 6.78
CA VAL A 726 21.99 -84.72 7.77
C VAL A 726 21.91 -83.37 8.50
N TYR A 727 21.60 -82.29 7.77
CA TYR A 727 21.48 -80.95 8.36
C TYR A 727 20.26 -80.84 9.29
N ASN A 728 19.13 -81.46 8.94
CA ASN A 728 17.93 -81.54 9.79
C ASN A 728 18.15 -82.39 11.06
N TRP A 729 19.11 -83.33 11.05
CA TRP A 729 19.50 -84.07 12.26
C TRP A 729 20.38 -83.24 13.21
N PHE A 730 21.32 -82.46 12.66
CA PHE A 730 22.16 -81.55 13.46
C PHE A 730 21.44 -80.27 13.92
N SER A 731 20.39 -79.86 13.20
CA SER A 731 19.57 -78.68 13.49
C SER A 731 18.10 -78.98 13.17
N PRO A 732 17.28 -79.43 14.13
CA PRO A 732 15.87 -79.66 13.88
C PRO A 732 15.16 -78.33 13.53
N PRO A 733 14.20 -78.33 12.58
CA PRO A 733 13.49 -77.12 12.21
C PRO A 733 12.58 -76.61 13.34
N PRO A 734 12.34 -75.28 13.44
CA PRO A 734 11.35 -74.74 14.37
C PRO A 734 9.93 -75.25 14.04
N PRO A 735 9.02 -75.32 15.03
CA PRO A 735 7.66 -75.77 14.78
C PRO A 735 6.92 -74.82 13.83
N PRO A 736 6.07 -75.35 12.91
CA PRO A 736 5.38 -74.54 11.91
C PRO A 736 4.26 -73.69 12.54
N GLY A 737 4.61 -72.48 13.00
CA GLY A 737 3.64 -71.46 13.37
C GLY A 737 2.95 -70.90 12.12
N ILE A 738 1.70 -71.27 11.89
CA ILE A 738 0.86 -70.65 10.85
C ILE A 738 0.52 -69.23 11.32
N LYS A 739 1.25 -68.24 10.79
CA LYS A 739 0.95 -66.82 11.01
C LYS A 739 -0.30 -66.45 10.24
N GLY A 740 -1.35 -66.05 10.94
CA GLY A 740 -2.52 -65.43 10.32
C GLY A 740 -2.32 -63.92 10.20
N ARG A 741 -3.05 -63.32 9.26
CA ARG A 741 -3.23 -61.86 9.15
C ARG A 741 -4.73 -61.58 9.14
N THR A 742 -5.12 -60.44 9.69
CA THR A 742 -6.49 -59.92 9.61
C THR A 742 -6.46 -58.57 8.92
N LEU A 743 -7.43 -58.31 8.06
CA LEU A 743 -7.63 -57.02 7.43
C LEU A 743 -8.71 -56.29 8.24
N ASP A 744 -8.36 -55.18 8.88
CA ASP A 744 -9.38 -54.33 9.50
C ASP A 744 -10.02 -53.45 8.41
N LEU A 745 -11.26 -53.80 8.05
CA LEU A 745 -12.08 -53.10 7.07
C LEU A 745 -12.44 -51.67 7.48
N THR A 746 -12.29 -51.32 8.76
CA THR A 746 -12.57 -49.98 9.31
C THR A 746 -11.31 -49.12 9.48
N ALA A 747 -10.12 -49.70 9.30
CA ALA A 747 -8.85 -48.96 9.34
C ALA A 747 -8.13 -48.90 7.98
N GLY A 748 -8.36 -49.87 7.09
CA GLY A 748 -7.60 -50.03 5.84
C GLY A 748 -6.21 -50.65 6.06
N VAL A 749 -6.03 -51.39 7.16
CA VAL A 749 -4.73 -51.84 7.67
C VAL A 749 -4.69 -53.36 7.81
N LEU A 750 -3.53 -53.94 7.46
CA LEU A 750 -3.22 -55.34 7.71
C LEU A 750 -2.52 -55.54 9.06
N GLU A 751 -3.11 -56.41 9.89
CA GLU A 751 -2.62 -56.72 11.24
C GLU A 751 -2.22 -58.20 11.39
N SER A 752 -1.16 -58.47 12.14
CA SER A 752 -0.71 -59.85 12.45
C SER A 752 -1.51 -60.47 13.59
N THR A 753 -2.09 -61.66 13.36
CA THR A 753 -2.87 -62.36 14.40
C THR A 753 -2.01 -63.17 15.39
N GLU A 754 -0.67 -63.08 15.28
CA GLU A 754 0.27 -63.75 16.20
C GLU A 754 -0.02 -63.45 17.68
N ASN A 755 -0.34 -62.20 18.02
CA ASN A 755 -0.63 -61.79 19.40
C ASN A 755 -1.92 -62.42 19.93
N ILE A 756 -2.96 -62.48 19.09
CA ILE A 756 -4.24 -63.13 19.41
C ILE A 756 -4.02 -64.64 19.64
N TYR A 757 -3.24 -65.28 18.77
CA TYR A 757 -2.96 -66.72 18.87
C TYR A 757 -2.09 -67.07 20.09
N ARG A 758 -1.05 -66.27 20.38
CA ARG A 758 -0.22 -66.43 21.60
C ARG A 758 -1.05 -66.27 22.88
N TYR A 759 -1.93 -65.25 22.93
CA TYR A 759 -2.81 -65.01 24.06
C TYR A 759 -3.75 -66.20 24.33
N HIS A 760 -4.42 -66.72 23.30
CA HIS A 760 -5.28 -67.90 23.43
C HIS A 760 -4.51 -69.20 23.73
N MET A 761 -3.25 -69.35 23.27
CA MET A 761 -2.39 -70.47 23.66
C MET A 761 -1.99 -70.42 25.13
N GLN A 762 -1.62 -69.25 25.65
CA GLN A 762 -1.28 -69.05 27.07
C GLN A 762 -2.44 -69.42 27.99
N ILE A 763 -3.67 -69.04 27.62
CA ILE A 763 -4.90 -69.42 28.35
C ILE A 763 -5.12 -70.95 28.37
N ARG A 764 -4.72 -71.68 27.32
CA ARG A 764 -4.86 -73.16 27.26
C ARG A 764 -3.74 -73.92 27.99
N HIS A 765 -2.55 -73.33 28.14
CA HIS A 765 -1.37 -73.99 28.73
C HIS A 765 -1.01 -73.50 30.15
N GLY A 766 -2.00 -73.47 31.04
CA GLY A 766 -1.75 -73.89 32.43
C GLY A 766 -1.03 -72.92 33.38
N THR A 767 -1.16 -71.60 33.23
CA THR A 767 -0.86 -70.63 34.31
C THR A 767 -1.99 -69.61 34.46
N ALA A 768 -2.72 -69.68 35.57
CA ALA A 768 -3.81 -68.75 35.87
C ALA A 768 -3.29 -67.55 36.68
N PRO A 769 -3.33 -66.30 36.16
CA PRO A 769 -3.10 -65.11 36.95
C PRO A 769 -4.29 -64.83 37.88
N THR A 770 -4.04 -64.21 39.03
CA THR A 770 -5.08 -63.85 40.01
C THR A 770 -5.96 -62.69 39.53
N ARG A 771 -7.18 -62.65 40.05
CA ARG A 771 -8.34 -61.93 39.49
C ARG A 771 -8.39 -60.42 39.82
N SER A 772 -7.71 -59.59 39.04
CA SER A 772 -7.96 -58.14 38.95
C SER A 772 -7.39 -57.56 37.65
N GLU A 773 -7.99 -56.46 37.15
CA GLU A 773 -7.73 -55.77 35.86
C GLU A 773 -8.24 -56.49 34.59
N THR A 774 -9.22 -55.88 33.93
CA THR A 774 -9.58 -56.16 32.54
C THR A 774 -8.61 -55.46 31.59
N LYS A 775 -7.53 -56.14 31.22
CA LYS A 775 -6.68 -55.70 30.10
C LYS A 775 -7.24 -56.21 28.77
N LEU A 776 -7.32 -55.30 27.81
CA LEU A 776 -7.59 -55.59 26.40
C LEU A 776 -6.48 -56.51 25.84
N PRO A 777 -6.75 -57.27 24.75
CA PRO A 777 -5.68 -57.99 24.06
C PRO A 777 -4.57 -57.02 23.62
N PRO A 778 -3.29 -57.44 23.64
CA PRO A 778 -2.18 -56.57 23.27
C PRO A 778 -2.26 -56.21 21.78
N ALA A 779 -2.22 -54.90 21.50
CA ALA A 779 -2.22 -54.37 20.14
C ALA A 779 -1.14 -55.03 19.26
N PRO A 780 -1.39 -55.26 17.96
CA PRO A 780 -0.41 -55.84 17.06
C PRO A 780 0.74 -54.87 16.83
N SER A 781 1.97 -55.37 16.95
CA SER A 781 3.19 -54.55 16.87
C SER A 781 3.67 -54.29 15.43
N VAL A 782 2.89 -54.69 14.43
CA VAL A 782 3.15 -54.47 13.00
C VAL A 782 1.80 -54.22 12.33
N GLN A 783 1.70 -53.06 11.69
CA GLN A 783 0.55 -52.62 10.91
C GLN A 783 1.07 -52.19 9.54
N THR A 784 0.56 -52.79 8.46
CA THR A 784 0.91 -52.39 7.08
C THR A 784 -0.26 -51.62 6.48
N PRO A 785 -0.11 -50.32 6.12
CA PRO A 785 -1.17 -49.55 5.47
C PRO A 785 -1.32 -49.97 4.00
N VAL A 786 -2.56 -50.08 3.52
CA VAL A 786 -2.87 -50.49 2.13
C VAL A 786 -3.03 -49.26 1.23
N THR A 787 -1.96 -48.46 1.08
CA THR A 787 -1.95 -47.23 0.25
C THR A 787 -1.12 -47.37 -1.03
N PRO A 788 -1.47 -46.67 -2.12
CA PRO A 788 -0.76 -46.78 -3.40
C PRO A 788 0.56 -45.99 -3.39
N SER A 789 1.68 -46.68 -3.20
CA SER A 789 3.02 -46.06 -3.25
C SER A 789 3.41 -45.63 -4.67
N ALA A 790 3.18 -44.35 -5.00
CA ALA A 790 3.81 -43.72 -6.15
C ALA A 790 5.30 -43.49 -5.84
N SER A 791 6.17 -44.40 -6.30
CA SER A 791 7.62 -44.31 -6.05
C SER A 791 8.48 -44.50 -7.30
N SER A 792 8.90 -43.38 -7.89
CA SER A 792 10.18 -43.33 -8.61
C SER A 792 11.32 -43.68 -7.64
N PRO A 793 12.36 -44.42 -8.05
CA PRO A 793 13.33 -44.99 -7.11
C PRO A 793 14.35 -43.96 -6.59
N SER A 794 14.25 -43.60 -5.32
CA SER A 794 15.28 -42.84 -4.60
C SER A 794 16.41 -43.77 -4.12
N HIS A 795 17.50 -43.84 -4.89
CA HIS A 795 18.69 -44.59 -4.48
C HIS A 795 19.47 -43.89 -3.35
N SER A 796 19.40 -44.44 -2.14
CA SER A 796 20.44 -44.27 -1.12
C SER A 796 21.33 -45.54 -1.10
N ARG A 797 22.60 -45.38 -1.48
CA ARG A 797 23.61 -46.46 -1.45
C ARG A 797 24.88 -45.98 -0.76
N SER A 798 25.27 -46.69 0.30
CA SER A 798 26.60 -46.64 0.89
C SER A 798 27.27 -48.03 0.78
N SER A 799 28.57 -48.11 1.07
CA SER A 799 29.41 -49.33 1.04
C SER A 799 29.64 -50.03 -0.33
N SER A 800 30.66 -49.54 -1.03
CA SER A 800 31.91 -50.28 -1.37
C SER A 800 31.91 -51.66 -2.08
N THR A 801 32.77 -51.69 -3.11
CA THR A 801 33.75 -52.74 -3.49
C THR A 801 33.39 -53.98 -4.35
N THR A 802 34.27 -54.16 -5.35
CA THR A 802 34.76 -55.39 -6.02
C THR A 802 34.05 -56.01 -7.24
N SER A 803 34.84 -56.00 -8.34
CA SER A 803 35.06 -57.07 -9.34
C SER A 803 33.95 -57.52 -10.33
N ALA A 804 34.09 -56.94 -11.54
CA ALA A 804 34.56 -57.64 -12.75
C ALA A 804 33.58 -58.20 -13.81
N LEU A 805 34.12 -58.28 -15.04
CA LEU A 805 33.69 -58.99 -16.26
C LEU A 805 32.49 -58.41 -17.06
N ALA A 806 32.85 -57.73 -18.15
CA ALA A 806 32.06 -57.60 -19.39
C ALA A 806 32.19 -58.92 -20.23
N PRO A 807 31.53 -59.13 -21.41
CA PRO A 807 31.64 -58.23 -22.59
C PRO A 807 30.41 -58.10 -23.53
N GLY A 808 30.47 -57.11 -24.43
CA GLY A 808 29.70 -57.07 -25.70
C GLY A 808 28.48 -56.14 -25.71
N SER A 809 28.16 -55.42 -26.81
CA SER A 809 28.89 -55.29 -28.08
C SER A 809 28.51 -54.04 -28.90
N THR A 810 29.54 -53.34 -29.41
CA THR A 810 29.60 -52.61 -30.71
C THR A 810 28.43 -51.73 -31.19
N HIS A 811 28.65 -50.41 -31.23
CA HIS A 811 28.85 -49.57 -32.45
C HIS A 811 29.02 -48.08 -32.02
N SER A 812 30.18 -47.43 -32.15
CA SER A 812 30.71 -46.69 -33.32
C SER A 812 29.76 -45.59 -33.85
N ARG A 813 30.07 -44.29 -34.01
CA ARG A 813 31.28 -43.41 -33.90
C ARG A 813 30.74 -41.93 -33.80
N GLN A 814 31.45 -40.83 -33.52
CA GLN A 814 32.84 -40.42 -33.18
C GLN A 814 32.75 -39.09 -32.35
N ALA A 815 33.70 -38.65 -31.52
CA ALA A 815 34.92 -37.85 -31.79
C ALA A 815 34.73 -36.64 -32.76
N SER A 816 35.26 -35.43 -32.50
CA SER A 816 36.15 -34.91 -31.44
C SER A 816 35.75 -33.45 -31.07
N ASP A 817 36.43 -32.63 -30.25
CA ASP A 817 37.77 -32.68 -29.62
C ASP A 817 37.81 -31.90 -28.28
N GLN A 818 38.95 -31.93 -27.58
CA GLN A 818 39.21 -31.15 -26.35
C GLN A 818 40.44 -30.23 -26.54
N PRO A 819 40.62 -29.17 -25.71
CA PRO A 819 41.43 -29.36 -24.50
C PRO A 819 40.97 -28.52 -23.29
N ALA A 820 41.50 -28.86 -22.11
CA ALA A 820 41.23 -28.17 -20.84
C ALA A 820 42.37 -27.23 -20.42
N VAL A 821 42.05 -26.25 -19.55
CA VAL A 821 43.02 -25.51 -18.72
C VAL A 821 42.44 -25.36 -17.31
N THR A 822 43.26 -25.65 -16.30
CA THR A 822 43.02 -25.35 -14.87
C THR A 822 44.16 -24.45 -14.38
N PRO A 823 43.95 -23.55 -13.39
CA PRO A 823 44.21 -23.97 -12.01
C PRO A 823 43.32 -23.35 -10.90
N ASP A 824 43.28 -24.08 -9.78
CA ASP A 824 42.88 -23.70 -8.41
C ASP A 824 43.82 -22.64 -7.74
N PRO A 825 43.60 -22.19 -6.47
CA PRO A 825 42.33 -21.84 -5.77
C PRO A 825 42.46 -20.57 -4.86
N LYS A 826 41.34 -20.12 -4.22
CA LYS A 826 41.20 -19.78 -2.76
C LYS A 826 40.15 -18.68 -2.46
N THR A 827 39.39 -18.89 -1.36
CA THR A 827 38.64 -17.87 -0.56
C THR A 827 37.53 -17.08 -1.30
N GLU A 828 36.50 -16.54 -0.64
CA GLU A 828 36.30 -16.28 0.79
C GLU A 828 34.88 -16.62 1.30
N GLN A 829 34.49 -16.09 2.47
CA GLN A 829 33.40 -16.56 3.33
C GLN A 829 32.00 -16.10 2.88
N GLY A 830 30.99 -16.98 3.03
CA GLY A 830 29.57 -16.63 2.87
C GLY A 830 28.93 -16.20 4.20
N VAL A 831 28.03 -15.20 4.15
CA VAL A 831 27.28 -14.69 5.30
C VAL A 831 25.98 -15.49 5.50
N ALA A 832 25.58 -15.73 6.76
CA ALA A 832 24.37 -16.46 7.11
C ALA A 832 23.22 -15.53 7.54
N PRO A 833 21.95 -15.84 7.18
CA PRO A 833 20.78 -15.20 7.79
C PRO A 833 20.51 -15.76 9.20
N VAL A 834 20.03 -14.91 10.11
CA VAL A 834 19.71 -15.26 11.51
C VAL A 834 18.20 -15.47 11.67
N ALA A 835 17.80 -16.37 12.58
CA ALA A 835 16.40 -16.74 12.84
C ALA A 835 16.01 -16.57 14.33
N ALA A 836 14.71 -16.77 14.61
CA ALA A 836 14.02 -16.70 15.92
C ALA A 836 13.83 -15.26 16.48
N ASN A 837 12.83 -14.94 17.31
CA ASN A 837 11.81 -15.73 18.04
C ASN A 837 10.40 -15.11 17.78
N GLY A 838 9.24 -15.66 18.14
CA GLY A 838 8.94 -16.76 19.08
C GLY A 838 8.39 -16.21 20.41
N ILE A 839 7.07 -16.05 20.52
CA ILE A 839 6.40 -15.43 21.69
C ILE A 839 5.53 -16.47 22.42
N MET A 840 5.66 -16.54 23.75
CA MET A 840 4.78 -17.26 24.67
C MET A 840 3.89 -16.24 25.43
N PRO A 841 2.65 -16.61 25.82
CA PRO A 841 1.79 -15.77 26.64
C PRO A 841 2.16 -15.84 28.13
N SER A 842 1.83 -14.79 28.88
CA SER A 842 1.85 -14.76 30.35
C SER A 842 0.47 -14.44 30.90
N ALA A 843 0.13 -15.02 32.06
CA ALA A 843 -1.06 -14.70 32.86
C ALA A 843 -0.84 -13.50 33.79
#